data_AF-A0A7J6FML7-F1
#
_entry.id   AF-A0A7J6FML7-F1
#
_cell.length_a   1.000
_cell.length_b   1.000
_cell.length_c   1.000
_cell.angle_alpha   90.00
_cell.angle_beta   90.00
_cell.angle_gamma   90.00
#
_symmetry.space_group_name_H-M   'P 1'
#
loop_
_entity.id
_entity.type
_entity.pdbx_description
1 polymer ?
#
loop_
_entity_poly.entity_id
_entity_poly.type
_entity_poly.pdbx_seq_one_letter_code
_entity_poly.pdbx_strand_id
1 'polypeptide(L)'
;MRTLCDACESAAAIVFCAADEAALCRSCDDKVHMCNKLASRHVRVGLANPSEVPRCDICENAPAFFYCEIDGSSLCLQCDMIVHVGGKRTHGRYLLLRQRVEFPGDKPGVGNVEEPGTNPGSDQVEAARRGQNHQQPCSKMTGEENQQQQNHNRVSPVRLQEANADGHTHTKRDNKMIDLNMKPHKTYEEFAETRSMTAAREALEKGELFEPEEIWKKERTVTIMERNFQTTLFLLSFLVISVFSSFFSYGHGYQMLLRPSSATLNASNYLTTKELWFTQTLDHFSPYDHRQFKQRYYEYLDNFRIPDGPIFLRICGESSCNGMSNDYLSVLSKKFGAAVVTLEHRYYGKSSPFESLATENLRYLSSKQALFDLAVFRQYYQESLNQKLNRTNVENPWFVVGVSYSGALSAWFRLKFPHLTCGSLASSAVVLAVYNFTEFDKQIGVSAEPECKSALQEITQLVDQRLATQGKSVKALFGAAELEIDGDFLYFLADCAVTAFQYGNPDQLCSPLVQAKKNGEDLVDAYAKYVKQYYSSDVKIYDQEYLKITTITEDTSARLWWFQVCTEVAYFQVAPKNDSIRSSKVDTKYHLDLCKNVFGEGVYPDVDATNIYYGGTNIRGTKIVFTNGSQDPWRHASKQTSSPDMPSYIITCHNCGHGTDLRGCPQSPLSPEGDAQKCSSPDAVHKVRQKIIENIDLWLSQCQEMSFFTIFSLSSCYGYGMPRMMFNKLTASRYLTTQELWFNQTLDHFSPYDHSQFKQRYYEFLDNFRIPDGPIFLVLCGEGPCNGIVNDYISDSLNKKLNRTNVENPWFVFGISYSGALSAWFRLKFPHLTCGSLASSGVVLAVYNFTEYDKQVLKFIYIESIVKLKMQVGVSAGPECKAVLQEITQIAEQKLATQGNSVKALFGATELENDGDFFYYLADAAASAVQYGNPDELCSPLVESKKNGEDMLVAYANYIKKHFSGNVQLYNQEYLKNTTLTKDSSMRLWWFQVCTEVAYFQVAPKNDSIRSSKVDTRYHLDLCRNIFGEGIYPDVAGTNINYGGTKIGGTKIIFTNGSEDPWRHASKQTSSPDLPSYIVNCHNCAHGTDMRGCSVNGTSPIEGDAKQCSSPDAVQKVRQKIIDNMDLWLSQCLDSEKSAM
;
A
#
# COMPACT_ATOMS: atom_id res chain seq x y z
N MET A 1 16.81 -23.63 -25.61
CA MET A 1 16.13 -24.89 -25.18
C MET A 1 15.26 -25.40 -26.33
N ARG A 2 14.93 -26.70 -26.35
CA ARG A 2 13.91 -27.29 -27.23
C ARG A 2 12.60 -27.39 -26.46
N THR A 3 11.49 -26.97 -27.06
CA THR A 3 10.15 -27.14 -26.48
C THR A 3 9.73 -28.61 -26.54
N LEU A 4 9.17 -29.14 -25.45
CA LEU A 4 8.60 -30.49 -25.40
C LEU A 4 7.11 -30.46 -25.77
N CYS A 5 6.55 -31.62 -26.09
CA CYS A 5 5.14 -31.77 -26.46
C CYS A 5 4.25 -31.82 -25.21
N ASP A 6 3.40 -30.83 -25.02
CA ASP A 6 2.55 -30.68 -23.84
C ASP A 6 1.57 -31.86 -23.65
N ALA A 7 1.21 -32.58 -24.72
CA ALA A 7 0.32 -33.74 -24.66
C ALA A 7 0.98 -35.09 -24.34
N CYS A 8 2.32 -35.20 -24.36
CA CYS A 8 3.02 -36.45 -24.03
C CYS A 8 4.30 -36.28 -23.21
N GLU A 9 4.72 -35.02 -23.00
CA GLU A 9 5.83 -34.52 -22.16
C GLU A 9 7.21 -35.13 -22.45
N SER A 10 7.33 -35.97 -23.50
CA SER A 10 8.46 -36.87 -23.75
C SER A 10 9.10 -36.73 -25.13
N ALA A 11 8.36 -36.20 -26.11
CA ALA A 11 8.87 -35.90 -27.44
C ALA A 11 8.96 -34.38 -27.66
N ALA A 12 9.90 -33.91 -28.49
CA ALA A 12 9.98 -32.50 -28.84
C ALA A 12 8.71 -32.04 -29.57
N ALA A 13 8.17 -30.88 -29.19
CA ALA A 13 7.12 -30.24 -29.95
C ALA A 13 7.68 -29.75 -31.29
N ILE A 14 6.91 -29.96 -32.36
CA ILE A 14 7.25 -29.50 -33.71
C ILE A 14 6.23 -28.51 -34.26
N VAL A 15 5.07 -28.42 -33.61
CA VAL A 15 3.95 -27.58 -34.02
C VAL A 15 3.27 -27.00 -32.79
N PHE A 16 2.78 -25.77 -32.89
CA PHE A 16 1.93 -25.13 -31.88
C PHE A 16 0.52 -24.94 -32.46
N CYS A 17 -0.50 -25.34 -31.72
CA CYS A 17 -1.90 -25.10 -32.07
C CYS A 17 -2.42 -23.92 -31.25
N ALA A 18 -2.83 -22.84 -31.93
CA ALA A 18 -3.27 -21.62 -31.24
C ALA A 18 -4.68 -21.72 -30.66
N ALA A 19 -5.51 -22.66 -31.14
CA ALA A 19 -6.87 -22.87 -30.65
C ALA A 19 -6.90 -23.72 -29.36
N ASP A 20 -5.96 -24.64 -29.21
CA ASP A 20 -5.81 -25.52 -28.04
C ASP A 20 -4.65 -25.08 -27.12
N GLU A 21 -4.03 -23.93 -27.43
CA GLU A 21 -2.86 -23.31 -26.76
C GLU A 21 -1.68 -24.27 -26.44
N ALA A 22 -1.51 -25.32 -27.25
CA ALA A 22 -0.60 -26.43 -26.96
C ALA A 22 0.49 -26.63 -28.04
N ALA A 23 1.72 -26.83 -27.59
CA ALA A 23 2.86 -27.28 -28.38
C ALA A 23 2.84 -28.82 -28.47
N LEU A 24 2.68 -29.37 -29.68
CA LEU A 24 2.52 -30.80 -29.91
C LEU A 24 3.68 -31.39 -30.73
N CYS A 25 4.05 -32.63 -30.40
CA CYS A 25 4.80 -33.49 -31.31
C CYS A 25 3.86 -34.07 -32.36
N ARG A 26 4.41 -34.53 -33.49
CA ARG A 26 3.62 -34.98 -34.64
C ARG A 26 2.57 -36.05 -34.30
N SER A 27 2.90 -37.01 -33.43
CA SER A 27 1.99 -38.12 -33.09
C SER A 27 0.82 -37.71 -32.18
N CYS A 28 0.97 -36.63 -31.42
CA CYS A 28 -0.10 -36.06 -30.60
C CYS A 28 -0.94 -35.07 -31.42
N ASP A 29 -0.28 -34.27 -32.27
CA ASP A 29 -0.91 -33.39 -33.24
C ASP A 29 -1.92 -34.13 -34.14
N ASP A 30 -1.50 -35.25 -34.75
CA ASP A 30 -2.38 -36.07 -35.60
C ASP A 30 -3.57 -36.64 -34.80
N LYS A 31 -3.37 -37.07 -33.54
CA LYS A 31 -4.46 -37.60 -32.69
C LYS A 31 -5.48 -36.54 -32.33
N VAL A 32 -5.03 -35.34 -31.93
CA VAL A 32 -5.91 -34.24 -31.54
C VAL A 32 -6.66 -33.71 -32.76
N HIS A 33 -5.95 -33.39 -33.85
CA HIS A 33 -6.52 -32.69 -34.99
C HIS A 33 -7.15 -33.59 -36.06
N MET A 34 -7.06 -34.93 -35.95
CA MET A 34 -7.86 -35.84 -36.78
C MET A 34 -9.09 -36.42 -36.05
N CYS A 35 -9.28 -36.16 -34.75
CA CYS A 35 -10.38 -36.73 -33.98
C CYS A 35 -11.78 -36.34 -34.48
N ASN A 36 -11.96 -35.12 -35.04
CA ASN A 36 -13.22 -34.69 -35.64
C ASN A 36 -13.05 -33.51 -36.62
N LYS A 37 -14.10 -33.17 -37.39
CA LYS A 37 -14.12 -32.11 -38.41
C LYS A 37 -14.04 -30.66 -37.88
N LEU A 38 -14.15 -30.44 -36.56
CA LEU A 38 -13.93 -29.14 -35.93
C LEU A 38 -12.46 -28.99 -35.54
N ALA A 39 -11.92 -29.96 -34.80
CA ALA A 39 -10.49 -30.02 -34.45
C ALA A 39 -9.58 -29.99 -35.70
N SER A 40 -9.98 -30.65 -36.79
CA SER A 40 -9.24 -30.62 -38.06
C SER A 40 -9.20 -29.25 -38.77
N ARG A 41 -9.83 -28.21 -38.20
CA ARG A 41 -9.80 -26.83 -38.70
C ARG A 41 -8.94 -25.90 -37.83
N HIS A 42 -8.39 -26.39 -36.72
CA HIS A 42 -7.54 -25.58 -35.85
C HIS A 42 -6.25 -25.17 -36.58
N VAL A 43 -5.78 -23.95 -36.32
CA VAL A 43 -4.62 -23.36 -37.00
C VAL A 43 -3.33 -23.76 -36.27
N ARG A 44 -2.35 -24.25 -37.05
CA ARG A 44 -1.15 -24.94 -36.56
C ARG A 44 0.12 -24.34 -37.20
N VAL A 45 1.17 -24.09 -36.41
CA VAL A 45 2.40 -23.36 -36.81
C VAL A 45 3.67 -24.11 -36.38
N GLY A 46 4.73 -24.16 -37.20
CA GLY A 46 5.94 -24.96 -36.94
C GLY A 46 7.06 -24.26 -36.15
N LEU A 47 7.93 -25.05 -35.49
CA LEU A 47 9.00 -24.59 -34.57
C LEU A 47 10.42 -25.09 -34.97
N ALA A 48 11.48 -24.26 -34.78
CA ALA A 48 12.87 -24.52 -35.24
C ALA A 48 13.99 -24.17 -34.20
N ASN A 49 15.28 -24.50 -34.47
CA ASN A 49 16.41 -24.44 -33.50
C ASN A 49 17.50 -23.33 -33.80
N PRO A 50 18.31 -22.85 -32.81
CA PRO A 50 19.09 -21.58 -32.90
C PRO A 50 20.65 -21.63 -32.77
N SER A 51 21.35 -20.54 -33.16
CA SER A 51 22.80 -20.27 -32.94
C SER A 51 23.15 -18.76 -32.74
N GLU A 52 24.15 -18.47 -31.87
CA GLU A 52 25.02 -17.28 -31.56
C GLU A 52 24.70 -15.79 -31.92
N VAL A 53 25.20 -14.83 -31.10
CA VAL A 53 24.86 -13.37 -31.08
C VAL A 53 26.11 -12.43 -31.02
N PRO A 54 26.10 -11.20 -31.60
CA PRO A 54 27.26 -10.27 -31.63
C PRO A 54 27.60 -9.51 -30.32
N ARG A 55 28.72 -8.75 -30.36
CA ARG A 55 29.24 -7.92 -29.25
C ARG A 55 28.93 -6.42 -29.39
N CYS A 56 29.12 -5.69 -28.28
CA CYS A 56 28.90 -4.25 -28.13
C CYS A 56 30.02 -3.41 -28.77
N ASP A 57 29.66 -2.48 -29.64
CA ASP A 57 30.57 -1.66 -30.44
C ASP A 57 31.22 -0.50 -29.64
N ILE A 58 30.67 -0.11 -28.47
CA ILE A 58 31.27 0.93 -27.61
C ILE A 58 32.35 0.37 -26.67
N CYS A 59 32.18 -0.86 -26.17
CA CYS A 59 33.09 -1.42 -25.16
C CYS A 59 33.78 -2.72 -25.58
N GLU A 60 33.41 -3.32 -26.72
CA GLU A 60 33.94 -4.55 -27.37
C GLU A 60 33.96 -5.84 -26.52
N ASN A 61 33.69 -5.73 -25.22
CA ASN A 61 33.93 -6.75 -24.21
C ASN A 61 32.64 -7.39 -23.66
N ALA A 62 31.46 -6.87 -24.02
CA ALA A 62 30.16 -7.40 -23.63
C ALA A 62 29.31 -7.75 -24.87
N PRO A 63 28.35 -8.69 -24.79
CA PRO A 63 27.34 -8.91 -25.83
C PRO A 63 26.54 -7.62 -26.12
N ALA A 64 26.17 -7.40 -27.38
CA ALA A 64 25.22 -6.34 -27.71
C ALA A 64 23.79 -6.81 -27.43
N PHE A 65 23.03 -5.97 -26.74
CA PHE A 65 21.62 -6.21 -26.43
C PHE A 65 20.70 -5.31 -27.26
N PHE A 66 21.18 -4.13 -27.62
CA PHE A 66 20.43 -3.12 -28.36
C PHE A 66 21.16 -2.76 -29.65
N TYR A 67 20.43 -2.44 -30.71
CA TYR A 67 20.95 -1.75 -31.87
C TYR A 67 20.29 -0.38 -31.96
N CYS A 68 21.10 0.69 -31.99
CA CYS A 68 20.63 2.02 -32.32
C CYS A 68 20.77 2.23 -33.82
N GLU A 69 19.65 2.31 -34.54
CA GLU A 69 19.64 2.47 -36.00
C GLU A 69 20.18 3.85 -36.44
N ILE A 70 20.06 4.87 -35.58
CA ILE A 70 20.54 6.23 -35.88
C ILE A 70 22.04 6.38 -35.60
N ASP A 71 22.55 5.75 -34.55
CA ASP A 71 23.98 5.78 -34.21
C ASP A 71 24.76 4.61 -34.85
N GLY A 72 24.09 3.77 -35.65
CA GLY A 72 24.65 2.63 -36.38
C GLY A 72 25.27 1.53 -35.51
N SER A 73 25.04 1.57 -34.19
CA SER A 73 25.87 0.89 -33.18
C SER A 73 25.09 -0.11 -32.34
N SER A 74 25.72 -1.25 -32.06
CA SER A 74 25.26 -2.35 -31.23
C SER A 74 25.75 -2.11 -29.80
N LEU A 75 24.85 -1.93 -28.83
CA LEU A 75 25.19 -1.51 -27.48
C LEU A 75 24.85 -2.58 -26.43
N CYS A 76 25.73 -2.77 -25.45
CA CYS A 76 25.37 -3.44 -24.20
C CYS A 76 24.55 -2.49 -23.32
N LEU A 77 23.77 -3.05 -22.39
CA LEU A 77 22.84 -2.31 -21.53
C LEU A 77 23.50 -1.11 -20.81
N GLN A 78 24.74 -1.25 -20.36
CA GLN A 78 25.43 -0.21 -19.60
C GLN A 78 25.90 0.96 -20.50
N CYS A 79 26.39 0.67 -21.70
CA CYS A 79 26.73 1.70 -22.68
C CYS A 79 25.47 2.38 -23.24
N ASP A 80 24.39 1.63 -23.45
CA ASP A 80 23.09 2.16 -23.85
C ASP A 80 22.54 3.17 -22.84
N MET A 81 22.60 2.89 -21.53
CA MET A 81 22.16 3.85 -20.51
C MET A 81 22.99 5.14 -20.52
N ILE A 82 24.30 5.06 -20.76
CA ILE A 82 25.18 6.25 -20.80
C ILE A 82 24.84 7.14 -22.02
N VAL A 83 24.57 6.54 -23.18
CA VAL A 83 24.23 7.27 -24.41
C VAL A 83 22.80 7.82 -24.38
N HIS A 84 21.84 7.06 -23.85
CA HIS A 84 20.41 7.35 -24.00
C HIS A 84 19.69 7.87 -22.74
N VAL A 85 20.32 7.90 -21.56
CA VAL A 85 19.71 8.39 -20.31
C VAL A 85 20.48 9.59 -19.76
N GLY A 86 20.25 10.76 -20.37
CA GLY A 86 20.79 12.05 -19.91
C GLY A 86 20.73 13.21 -20.92
N GLY A 87 20.54 12.92 -22.22
CA GLY A 87 20.52 13.93 -23.29
C GLY A 87 19.13 14.17 -23.91
N LYS A 88 18.92 15.37 -24.49
CA LYS A 88 17.63 15.81 -25.09
C LYS A 88 17.30 15.21 -26.49
N ARG A 89 17.55 13.92 -26.75
CA ARG A 89 17.15 13.28 -28.03
C ARG A 89 16.60 11.87 -27.82
N THR A 90 15.44 11.62 -28.43
CA THR A 90 14.73 10.34 -28.40
C THR A 90 14.89 9.64 -29.75
N HIS A 91 15.80 8.66 -29.82
CA HIS A 91 15.97 7.78 -30.97
C HIS A 91 15.36 6.40 -30.68
N GLY A 92 14.96 5.67 -31.73
CA GLY A 92 14.44 4.31 -31.61
C GLY A 92 15.55 3.30 -31.34
N ARG A 93 15.34 2.38 -30.38
CA ARG A 93 16.26 1.30 -30.03
C ARG A 93 15.59 -0.05 -30.31
N TYR A 94 16.33 -0.98 -30.91
CA TYR A 94 15.82 -2.33 -31.21
C TYR A 94 16.58 -3.39 -30.41
N LEU A 95 15.88 -4.38 -29.85
CA LEU A 95 16.51 -5.52 -29.16
C LEU A 95 17.11 -6.51 -30.16
N LEU A 96 18.38 -6.88 -29.96
CA LEU A 96 19.10 -7.87 -30.77
C LEU A 96 18.82 -9.31 -30.27
N LEU A 97 17.56 -9.75 -30.38
CA LEU A 97 17.15 -11.12 -30.09
C LEU A 97 16.15 -11.63 -31.15
N ARG A 98 16.49 -12.71 -31.86
CA ARG A 98 15.55 -13.42 -32.75
C ARG A 98 15.80 -14.93 -32.77
N GLN A 99 14.81 -15.70 -32.32
CA GLN A 99 14.46 -16.99 -32.94
C GLN A 99 13.40 -16.73 -34.03
N ARG A 100 13.30 -17.61 -35.03
CA ARG A 100 12.39 -17.45 -36.18
C ARG A 100 11.35 -18.58 -36.21
N VAL A 101 10.13 -18.24 -36.60
CA VAL A 101 9.00 -19.16 -36.84
C VAL A 101 8.97 -19.58 -38.31
N GLU A 102 8.66 -20.85 -38.60
CA GLU A 102 8.49 -21.36 -39.97
C GLU A 102 7.02 -21.67 -40.28
N PHE A 103 6.57 -21.26 -41.47
CA PHE A 103 5.22 -21.54 -41.97
C PHE A 103 5.26 -22.64 -43.06
N PRO A 104 4.22 -23.48 -43.20
CA PRO A 104 4.22 -24.56 -44.17
C PRO A 104 4.08 -24.02 -45.61
N GLY A 105 5.17 -24.00 -46.37
CA GLY A 105 5.16 -23.60 -47.78
C GLY A 105 6.53 -23.64 -48.45
N ASP A 106 7.60 -23.24 -47.75
CA ASP A 106 8.92 -23.09 -48.35
C ASP A 106 9.76 -24.37 -48.31
N LYS A 107 9.93 -24.99 -49.47
CA LYS A 107 11.13 -25.75 -49.84
C LYS A 107 11.48 -25.52 -51.31
N PRO A 108 12.64 -24.91 -51.62
CA PRO A 108 13.41 -25.27 -52.80
C PRO A 108 14.14 -26.60 -52.50
N GLY A 109 14.12 -27.54 -53.44
CA GLY A 109 14.62 -28.90 -53.21
C GLY A 109 15.98 -29.22 -53.82
N VAL A 110 16.34 -30.50 -53.66
CA VAL A 110 17.30 -31.29 -54.45
C VAL A 110 18.80 -31.00 -54.24
N GLY A 111 19.44 -31.96 -53.58
CA GLY A 111 20.86 -32.28 -53.66
C GLY A 111 21.05 -33.75 -53.27
N ASN A 112 21.11 -34.64 -54.26
CA ASN A 112 21.26 -36.09 -54.03
C ASN A 112 22.66 -36.43 -53.51
N VAL A 113 22.80 -37.55 -52.77
CA VAL A 113 23.54 -38.76 -53.19
C VAL A 113 23.65 -39.79 -52.03
N GLU A 114 23.38 -41.06 -52.37
CA GLU A 114 23.76 -42.33 -51.68
C GLU A 114 23.23 -42.72 -50.27
N GLU A 115 22.25 -43.64 -50.31
CA GLU A 115 22.23 -44.90 -49.53
C GLU A 115 23.40 -45.82 -49.98
N PRO A 116 23.83 -46.90 -49.27
CA PRO A 116 22.93 -47.93 -48.70
C PRO A 116 23.37 -48.70 -47.41
N GLY A 117 22.42 -49.48 -46.87
CA GLY A 117 22.66 -50.64 -45.98
C GLY A 117 22.59 -50.37 -44.47
N THR A 118 22.09 -51.26 -43.60
CA THR A 118 21.53 -52.61 -43.80
C THR A 118 20.68 -53.03 -42.58
N ASN A 119 19.49 -53.58 -42.82
CA ASN A 119 18.88 -54.63 -41.96
C ASN A 119 19.61 -55.98 -42.24
N PRO A 120 19.51 -57.08 -41.44
CA PRO A 120 18.35 -57.47 -40.61
C PRO A 120 18.66 -58.22 -39.27
N GLY A 121 17.61 -58.82 -38.66
CA GLY A 121 17.64 -59.75 -37.51
C GLY A 121 16.75 -59.22 -36.36
N SER A 122 15.55 -59.73 -36.06
CA SER A 122 15.05 -61.13 -36.06
C SER A 122 15.81 -61.99 -35.02
N ASP A 123 15.18 -62.76 -34.12
CA ASP A 123 13.79 -63.21 -33.98
C ASP A 123 13.34 -63.22 -32.49
N GLN A 124 12.04 -63.06 -32.16
CA GLN A 124 11.02 -64.12 -31.86
C GLN A 124 11.52 -65.20 -30.88
N VAL A 125 10.73 -65.76 -29.96
CA VAL A 125 9.36 -66.33 -30.03
C VAL A 125 8.75 -66.21 -28.61
N GLU A 126 7.55 -65.66 -28.41
CA GLU A 126 6.23 -66.35 -28.41
C GLU A 126 6.10 -67.41 -27.28
N ALA A 127 4.95 -67.71 -26.68
CA ALA A 127 3.54 -67.32 -26.87
C ALA A 127 2.84 -67.37 -25.47
N ALA A 128 1.54 -67.27 -25.22
CA ALA A 128 0.24 -67.28 -25.94
C ALA A 128 -0.85 -66.95 -24.88
N ARG A 129 -2.12 -66.56 -25.13
CA ARG A 129 -2.91 -66.27 -26.34
C ARG A 129 -4.27 -65.65 -25.92
N ARG A 130 -4.85 -64.80 -26.79
CA ARG A 130 -6.31 -64.48 -26.98
C ARG A 130 -7.01 -63.79 -25.78
N GLY A 131 -7.92 -62.81 -25.94
CA GLY A 131 -8.80 -62.45 -27.07
C GLY A 131 -10.26 -62.82 -26.71
N GLN A 132 -11.34 -62.08 -26.98
CA GLN A 132 -11.59 -61.00 -27.97
C GLN A 132 -12.85 -60.15 -27.60
N ASN A 133 -12.88 -58.91 -28.10
CA ASN A 133 -14.00 -58.12 -28.66
C ASN A 133 -15.45 -58.04 -28.10
N HIS A 134 -15.92 -56.77 -28.10
CA HIS A 134 -17.20 -56.22 -28.64
C HIS A 134 -18.41 -55.88 -27.72
N GLN A 135 -18.70 -54.56 -27.72
CA GLN A 135 -19.98 -53.84 -27.92
C GLN A 135 -21.17 -53.96 -26.93
N GLN A 136 -21.70 -52.75 -26.63
CA GLN A 136 -22.98 -52.30 -26.00
C GLN A 136 -24.28 -53.03 -26.45
N PRO A 137 -25.52 -52.77 -25.90
CA PRO A 137 -25.98 -51.79 -24.88
C PRO A 137 -27.08 -52.25 -23.82
N CYS A 138 -27.38 -51.37 -22.85
CA CYS A 138 -28.67 -51.02 -22.18
C CYS A 138 -29.77 -52.04 -21.69
N SER A 139 -30.13 -51.92 -20.39
CA SER A 139 -31.50 -51.72 -19.80
C SER A 139 -32.24 -52.79 -18.93
N LYS A 140 -33.00 -52.27 -17.93
CA LYS A 140 -34.00 -52.88 -16.97
C LYS A 140 -33.40 -53.65 -15.76
N MET A 141 -34.00 -53.69 -14.54
CA MET A 141 -35.42 -53.73 -14.10
C MET A 141 -35.74 -53.02 -12.73
N THR A 142 -37.01 -52.61 -12.58
CA THR A 142 -37.98 -52.55 -11.41
C THR A 142 -37.53 -52.79 -9.95
N GLY A 143 -38.18 -52.24 -8.89
CA GLY A 143 -39.36 -51.34 -8.76
C GLY A 143 -39.85 -51.22 -7.27
N GLU A 144 -40.78 -50.27 -6.99
CA GLU A 144 -41.72 -50.15 -5.83
C GLU A 144 -41.20 -50.23 -4.35
N GLU A 145 -41.70 -49.53 -3.32
CA GLU A 145 -42.95 -48.76 -3.08
C GLU A 145 -42.75 -47.49 -2.19
N ASN A 146 -43.77 -46.61 -2.14
CA ASN A 146 -44.18 -45.69 -1.04
C ASN A 146 -43.14 -44.66 -0.48
N GLN A 147 -43.38 -43.36 -0.24
CA GLN A 147 -44.48 -42.38 -0.43
C GLN A 147 -43.82 -40.96 -0.24
N GLN A 148 -44.40 -39.78 -0.47
CA GLN A 148 -45.78 -39.33 -0.75
C GLN A 148 -45.77 -38.01 -1.58
N GLN A 149 -46.88 -37.74 -2.29
CA GLN A 149 -47.55 -36.46 -2.66
C GLN A 149 -46.85 -35.07 -2.49
N GLN A 150 -47.03 -34.05 -3.36
CA GLN A 150 -48.03 -33.83 -4.44
C GLN A 150 -47.64 -32.69 -5.45
N ASN A 151 -47.95 -32.89 -6.75
CA ASN A 151 -48.48 -31.93 -7.77
C ASN A 151 -47.74 -30.60 -8.17
N HIS A 152 -47.80 -30.08 -9.42
CA HIS A 152 -48.55 -30.44 -10.64
C HIS A 152 -47.94 -29.89 -11.98
N ASN A 153 -47.98 -30.70 -13.05
CA ASN A 153 -48.24 -30.42 -14.51
C ASN A 153 -47.70 -29.15 -15.24
N ARG A 154 -46.97 -29.27 -16.39
CA ARG A 154 -47.39 -29.52 -17.82
C ARG A 154 -48.20 -28.35 -18.44
N VAL A 155 -47.98 -27.88 -19.69
CA VAL A 155 -48.10 -28.59 -21.00
C VAL A 155 -47.27 -27.94 -22.16
N SER A 156 -46.86 -28.80 -23.10
CA SER A 156 -46.29 -28.77 -24.48
C SER A 156 -46.53 -27.61 -25.52
N PRO A 157 -45.83 -27.65 -26.69
CA PRO A 157 -45.57 -26.51 -27.59
C PRO A 157 -46.17 -26.60 -29.02
N VAL A 158 -45.97 -25.55 -29.85
CA VAL A 158 -46.11 -25.59 -31.33
C VAL A 158 -44.98 -24.79 -32.01
N ARG A 159 -44.59 -25.20 -33.23
CA ARG A 159 -43.52 -24.65 -34.10
C ARG A 159 -44.04 -24.57 -35.54
N LEU A 160 -43.52 -23.62 -36.33
CA LEU A 160 -43.35 -23.54 -37.82
C LEU A 160 -43.30 -22.02 -38.17
N GLN A 161 -42.24 -21.47 -38.79
CA GLN A 161 -41.89 -21.51 -40.23
C GLN A 161 -43.01 -20.91 -41.11
N GLU A 162 -42.74 -20.09 -42.14
CA GLU A 162 -41.53 -19.91 -42.96
C GLU A 162 -41.62 -18.63 -43.82
N ALA A 163 -40.49 -18.10 -44.33
CA ALA A 163 -40.34 -17.55 -45.70
C ALA A 163 -38.95 -16.89 -45.90
N ASN A 164 -38.13 -17.50 -46.77
CA ASN A 164 -36.89 -16.91 -47.33
C ASN A 164 -37.07 -16.65 -48.83
N ALA A 165 -36.44 -15.60 -49.35
CA ALA A 165 -35.99 -15.42 -50.74
C ALA A 165 -35.32 -14.02 -50.84
N ASP A 166 -34.23 -13.76 -51.57
CA ASP A 166 -33.24 -14.61 -52.26
C ASP A 166 -31.94 -13.77 -52.41
N GLY A 167 -30.75 -14.39 -52.54
CA GLY A 167 -29.49 -13.61 -52.49
C GLY A 167 -28.17 -14.27 -52.87
N HIS A 168 -28.19 -15.42 -53.55
CA HIS A 168 -27.07 -16.01 -54.30
C HIS A 168 -25.71 -16.34 -53.63
N THR A 169 -25.61 -17.63 -53.28
CA THR A 169 -24.52 -18.56 -53.68
C THR A 169 -23.06 -18.29 -53.28
N HIS A 170 -22.63 -19.03 -52.27
CA HIS A 170 -21.23 -19.40 -52.05
C HIS A 170 -20.56 -20.06 -53.27
N THR A 171 -19.37 -19.58 -53.62
CA THR A 171 -18.28 -20.41 -54.14
C THR A 171 -17.06 -20.27 -53.24
N LYS A 172 -16.20 -21.30 -53.23
CA LYS A 172 -15.04 -21.45 -52.33
C LYS A 172 -14.18 -20.17 -52.29
N ARG A 173 -13.76 -19.76 -51.08
CA ARG A 173 -12.55 -18.94 -50.91
C ARG A 173 -11.49 -19.73 -50.18
N ASP A 174 -10.31 -19.71 -50.77
CA ASP A 174 -9.09 -20.33 -50.28
C ASP A 174 -8.55 -19.63 -49.03
N ASN A 175 -7.71 -20.36 -48.28
CA ASN A 175 -6.82 -19.75 -47.30
C ASN A 175 -5.91 -18.73 -48.01
N LYS A 176 -6.11 -17.44 -47.76
CA LYS A 176 -5.15 -16.39 -48.12
C LYS A 176 -4.59 -15.76 -46.86
N MET A 177 -3.27 -15.92 -46.68
CA MET A 177 -2.52 -15.42 -45.54
C MET A 177 -2.43 -13.89 -45.55
N ILE A 178 -2.34 -13.30 -44.35
CA ILE A 178 -1.93 -11.90 -44.16
C ILE A 178 -0.42 -11.90 -43.93
N ASP A 179 0.33 -11.20 -44.78
CA ASP A 179 1.77 -11.00 -44.64
C ASP A 179 2.05 -9.76 -43.76
N LEU A 180 2.74 -9.96 -42.63
CA LEU A 180 3.13 -8.92 -41.69
C LEU A 180 4.57 -8.42 -41.88
N ASN A 181 5.27 -8.85 -42.94
CA ASN A 181 6.58 -8.32 -43.34
C ASN A 181 6.55 -7.53 -44.66
N MET A 182 5.36 -7.27 -45.23
CA MET A 182 5.25 -6.45 -46.43
C MET A 182 5.58 -4.98 -46.09
N LYS A 183 6.78 -4.53 -46.50
CA LYS A 183 7.16 -3.11 -46.45
C LYS A 183 6.08 -2.27 -47.14
N PRO A 184 5.67 -1.12 -46.57
CA PRO A 184 4.66 -0.28 -47.20
C PRO A 184 5.20 0.35 -48.49
N HIS A 185 4.85 -0.26 -49.63
CA HIS A 185 4.98 0.38 -50.94
C HIS A 185 4.01 1.57 -50.98
N LYS A 186 4.57 2.79 -51.03
CA LYS A 186 3.80 3.99 -51.37
C LYS A 186 3.32 3.87 -52.82
N THR A 187 2.01 3.83 -53.03
CA THR A 187 1.41 4.28 -54.28
C THR A 187 1.23 5.79 -54.22
N TYR A 188 1.81 6.49 -55.18
CA TYR A 188 1.61 7.92 -55.43
C TYR A 188 0.35 8.14 -56.27
N GLU A 189 -0.41 9.17 -55.94
CA GLU A 189 -1.10 10.11 -56.84
C GLU A 189 -1.63 11.26 -55.94
N GLU A 190 -0.89 12.39 -55.85
CA GLU A 190 -1.19 13.69 -56.49
C GLU A 190 -2.03 14.64 -55.57
N PHE A 191 -1.74 15.94 -55.33
CA PHE A 191 -0.69 16.86 -55.82
C PHE A 191 -0.39 18.01 -54.81
N ALA A 192 0.85 18.54 -54.86
CA ALA A 192 1.31 19.92 -54.54
C ALA A 192 1.53 20.36 -53.06
N GLU A 193 2.52 21.19 -52.67
CA GLU A 193 3.62 21.87 -53.42
C GLU A 193 4.87 22.17 -52.53
N THR A 194 5.94 22.77 -53.09
CA THR A 194 7.32 22.79 -52.55
C THR A 194 7.82 24.16 -52.02
N ARG A 195 8.82 24.17 -51.11
CA ARG A 195 10.19 24.73 -51.36
C ARG A 195 11.18 24.73 -50.19
N SER A 196 12.48 24.79 -50.56
CA SER A 196 13.68 25.16 -49.78
C SER A 196 14.39 24.10 -48.93
N MET A 197 15.36 23.39 -49.54
CA MET A 197 16.61 22.95 -48.89
C MET A 197 17.64 22.48 -49.94
N THR A 198 18.47 23.40 -50.45
CA THR A 198 19.54 23.08 -51.43
C THR A 198 20.87 23.78 -51.15
N ALA A 199 21.06 24.34 -49.95
CA ALA A 199 22.28 25.10 -49.59
C ALA A 199 23.18 24.40 -48.55
N ALA A 200 22.66 23.45 -47.76
CA ALA A 200 23.42 22.79 -46.69
C ALA A 200 24.28 21.59 -47.19
N ARG A 201 24.17 21.22 -48.47
CA ARG A 201 24.75 19.98 -49.00
C ARG A 201 26.15 20.13 -49.62
N GLU A 202 26.62 21.36 -49.82
CA GLU A 202 27.95 21.67 -50.40
C GLU A 202 29.03 21.98 -49.34
N ALA A 203 28.67 22.09 -48.06
CA ALA A 203 29.60 22.49 -46.98
C ALA A 203 30.36 21.32 -46.32
N LEU A 204 29.99 20.07 -46.60
CA LEU A 204 30.51 18.87 -45.92
C LEU A 204 31.57 18.08 -46.70
N GLU A 205 31.95 18.51 -47.91
CA GLU A 205 32.92 17.80 -48.77
C GLU A 205 34.40 18.16 -48.52
N LYS A 206 34.73 18.95 -47.49
CA LYS A 206 36.10 19.46 -47.23
C LYS A 206 36.51 19.34 -45.76
N GLY A 207 36.69 18.12 -45.29
CA GLY A 207 37.04 17.84 -43.89
C GLY A 207 38.46 18.30 -43.49
N GLU A 208 38.55 19.08 -42.42
CA GLU A 208 39.78 19.38 -41.66
C GLU A 208 39.45 19.36 -40.15
N LEU A 209 40.42 18.97 -39.30
CA LEU A 209 40.30 18.90 -37.83
C LEU A 209 40.59 20.26 -37.17
N PHE A 210 40.14 20.48 -35.91
CA PHE A 210 40.94 21.05 -34.79
C PHE A 210 40.14 21.09 -33.45
N GLU A 211 40.85 20.96 -32.33
CA GLU A 211 40.44 21.33 -30.94
C GLU A 211 41.42 22.40 -30.40
N PRO A 212 41.26 22.97 -29.19
CA PRO A 212 40.12 23.70 -28.64
C PRO A 212 40.52 25.13 -28.13
N GLU A 213 39.58 25.88 -27.54
CA GLU A 213 39.78 27.17 -26.83
C GLU A 213 40.39 28.37 -27.60
N GLU A 214 39.55 29.15 -28.31
CA GLU A 214 39.57 30.64 -28.36
C GLU A 214 38.50 31.18 -29.37
N ILE A 215 37.21 30.98 -29.09
CA ILE A 215 36.11 31.71 -29.77
C ILE A 215 35.12 32.30 -28.74
N TRP A 216 35.66 32.96 -27.72
CA TRP A 216 34.89 33.82 -26.80
C TRP A 216 35.15 35.31 -27.07
N LYS A 217 35.15 35.73 -28.35
CA LYS A 217 35.36 37.14 -28.72
C LYS A 217 34.74 37.62 -30.04
N LYS A 218 33.62 37.04 -30.48
CA LYS A 218 32.82 37.63 -31.57
C LYS A 218 31.35 37.22 -31.55
N GLU A 219 30.57 37.85 -30.67
CA GLU A 219 29.14 38.21 -30.87
C GLU A 219 28.52 38.86 -29.62
N ARG A 220 29.15 39.95 -29.15
CA ARG A 220 28.48 40.91 -28.24
C ARG A 220 28.31 42.27 -28.94
N THR A 221 27.81 42.23 -30.19
CA THR A 221 27.61 43.45 -31.00
C THR A 221 26.53 43.37 -32.08
N VAL A 222 25.44 42.60 -31.89
CA VAL A 222 24.13 42.92 -32.51
C VAL A 222 22.99 42.73 -31.51
N THR A 223 23.04 43.50 -30.43
CA THR A 223 21.77 44.03 -29.90
C THR A 223 21.25 45.05 -30.91
N ILE A 224 19.92 45.18 -31.07
CA ILE A 224 19.22 46.03 -32.07
C ILE A 224 19.05 45.35 -33.45
N MET A 225 18.03 44.48 -33.57
CA MET A 225 17.05 44.57 -34.68
C MET A 225 15.75 43.73 -34.52
N GLU A 226 15.68 42.71 -33.66
CA GLU A 226 14.45 41.90 -33.49
C GLU A 226 13.52 42.35 -32.34
N ARG A 227 13.45 43.66 -32.08
CA ARG A 227 12.44 44.25 -31.19
C ARG A 227 11.16 44.71 -31.93
N ASN A 228 11.03 44.36 -33.22
CA ASN A 228 10.10 44.98 -34.17
C ASN A 228 9.16 44.00 -34.93
N PHE A 229 8.99 42.74 -34.50
CA PHE A 229 8.02 41.81 -35.13
C PHE A 229 6.86 41.35 -34.24
N GLN A 230 6.94 41.51 -32.90
CA GLN A 230 5.80 41.25 -32.01
C GLN A 230 4.87 42.45 -31.80
N THR A 231 5.29 43.67 -32.17
CA THR A 231 4.46 44.89 -32.06
C THR A 231 3.40 45.02 -33.16
N THR A 232 3.48 44.23 -34.25
CA THR A 232 2.61 44.41 -35.42
C THR A 232 1.35 43.53 -35.41
N LEU A 233 1.37 42.36 -34.75
CA LEU A 233 0.14 41.56 -34.56
C LEU A 233 -0.80 42.14 -33.49
N PHE A 234 -0.28 42.95 -32.56
CA PHE A 234 -1.05 43.55 -31.47
C PHE A 234 -1.93 44.74 -31.90
N LEU A 235 -1.75 45.26 -33.13
CA LEU A 235 -2.50 46.41 -33.65
C LEU A 235 -3.67 46.04 -34.57
N LEU A 236 -3.76 44.80 -35.06
CA LEU A 236 -4.85 44.35 -35.94
C LEU A 236 -6.04 43.72 -35.20
N SER A 237 -5.84 43.17 -34.01
CA SER A 237 -6.92 42.66 -33.14
C SER A 237 -7.73 43.78 -32.46
N PHE A 238 -7.14 44.96 -32.28
CA PHE A 238 -7.82 46.12 -31.66
C PHE A 238 -8.73 46.93 -32.61
N LEU A 239 -8.70 46.66 -33.91
CA LEU A 239 -9.43 47.44 -34.94
C LEU A 239 -10.79 46.84 -35.37
N VAL A 240 -11.12 45.63 -34.91
CA VAL A 240 -12.39 44.94 -35.25
C VAL A 240 -13.45 45.12 -34.15
N ILE A 241 -13.05 45.38 -32.91
CA ILE A 241 -13.97 45.48 -31.75
C ILE A 241 -14.57 46.89 -31.58
N SER A 242 -14.02 47.91 -32.23
CA SER A 242 -14.44 49.33 -32.09
C SER A 242 -15.51 49.81 -33.08
N VAL A 243 -16.01 48.95 -33.99
CA VAL A 243 -16.94 49.37 -35.07
C VAL A 243 -18.39 48.91 -34.84
N PHE A 244 -18.66 47.99 -33.91
CA PHE A 244 -20.03 47.48 -33.63
C PHE A 244 -20.73 48.11 -32.41
N SER A 245 -20.37 49.34 -32.04
CA SER A 245 -20.98 50.06 -30.92
C SER A 245 -21.28 51.53 -31.25
N SER A 246 -22.21 51.78 -32.19
CA SER A 246 -23.01 53.04 -32.29
C SER A 246 -24.04 53.03 -33.42
N PHE A 247 -25.06 52.15 -33.38
CA PHE A 247 -26.36 52.40 -34.06
C PHE A 247 -27.46 51.53 -33.46
N PHE A 248 -28.19 52.08 -32.48
CA PHE A 248 -29.65 52.10 -32.37
C PHE A 248 -30.07 52.48 -30.94
N SER A 249 -30.44 53.75 -30.78
CA SER A 249 -31.18 54.26 -29.62
C SER A 249 -32.58 54.69 -30.07
N TYR A 250 -33.53 54.62 -29.14
CA TYR A 250 -34.94 55.06 -29.20
C TYR A 250 -36.01 54.10 -29.73
N GLY A 251 -36.83 53.62 -28.77
CA GLY A 251 -38.11 52.93 -28.95
C GLY A 251 -38.60 52.34 -27.60
N HIS A 252 -39.61 52.95 -26.95
CA HIS A 252 -40.13 52.53 -25.64
C HIS A 252 -41.06 51.29 -25.71
N GLY A 253 -41.13 50.48 -24.64
CA GLY A 253 -42.32 49.61 -24.41
C GLY A 253 -42.21 48.40 -23.47
N TYR A 254 -42.20 48.63 -22.14
CA TYR A 254 -42.69 47.75 -21.06
C TYR A 254 -42.23 46.29 -20.81
N GLN A 255 -42.23 45.98 -19.50
CA GLN A 255 -42.34 44.68 -18.80
C GLN A 255 -41.10 43.83 -18.46
N MET A 256 -40.98 43.62 -17.14
CA MET A 256 -40.06 42.73 -16.42
C MET A 256 -40.35 41.25 -16.71
N LEU A 257 -39.32 40.40 -16.71
CA LEU A 257 -39.07 39.42 -15.63
C LEU A 257 -37.73 38.68 -15.83
N LEU A 258 -37.17 38.18 -14.74
CA LEU A 258 -35.77 37.74 -14.64
C LEU A 258 -35.52 36.33 -15.18
N ARG A 259 -34.45 36.16 -15.96
CA ARG A 259 -33.75 34.88 -16.19
C ARG A 259 -32.28 35.07 -15.76
N PRO A 260 -31.73 34.24 -14.85
CA PRO A 260 -30.29 34.25 -14.58
C PRO A 260 -29.53 33.61 -15.75
N SER A 261 -28.52 34.30 -16.26
CA SER A 261 -27.61 33.79 -17.29
C SER A 261 -26.44 33.03 -16.70
N SER A 262 -26.02 31.97 -17.42
CA SER A 262 -24.72 31.28 -17.35
C SER A 262 -23.58 32.02 -16.65
N ALA A 263 -22.95 31.37 -15.67
CA ALA A 263 -21.89 31.96 -14.85
C ALA A 263 -20.59 32.18 -15.62
N THR A 264 -19.98 33.35 -15.47
CA THR A 264 -18.60 33.65 -15.85
C THR A 264 -17.62 33.02 -14.85
N LEU A 265 -16.52 32.45 -15.34
CA LEU A 265 -15.39 31.95 -14.54
C LEU A 265 -14.78 33.08 -13.68
N ASN A 266 -15.11 33.11 -12.38
CA ASN A 266 -14.53 34.05 -11.42
C ASN A 266 -13.17 33.56 -10.91
N ALA A 267 -12.13 34.39 -11.10
CA ALA A 267 -10.77 34.13 -10.62
C ALA A 267 -10.57 34.27 -9.09
N SER A 268 -11.65 34.40 -8.30
CA SER A 268 -11.60 34.66 -6.84
C SER A 268 -11.53 33.41 -5.97
N ASN A 269 -12.03 32.27 -6.45
CA ASN A 269 -12.38 31.12 -5.60
C ASN A 269 -11.24 30.09 -5.43
N TYR A 270 -10.15 30.22 -6.20
CA TYR A 270 -9.03 29.30 -6.20
C TYR A 270 -7.70 30.05 -6.06
N LEU A 271 -6.78 29.51 -5.26
CA LEU A 271 -5.39 29.98 -5.17
C LEU A 271 -4.59 29.62 -6.43
N THR A 272 -4.92 28.48 -7.04
CA THR A 272 -4.34 28.02 -8.31
C THR A 272 -5.28 27.03 -8.99
N THR A 273 -5.29 27.05 -10.32
CA THR A 273 -5.93 26.05 -11.19
C THR A 273 -4.90 25.33 -12.08
N LYS A 274 -3.59 25.55 -11.85
CA LYS A 274 -2.52 24.92 -12.62
C LYS A 274 -2.37 23.45 -12.23
N GLU A 275 -2.80 22.56 -13.12
CA GLU A 275 -2.68 21.11 -12.93
C GLU A 275 -1.22 20.66 -12.97
N LEU A 276 -0.84 19.81 -12.01
CA LEU A 276 0.42 19.07 -11.98
C LEU A 276 0.10 17.57 -11.85
N TRP A 277 1.08 16.73 -12.20
CA TRP A 277 0.87 15.29 -12.34
C TRP A 277 1.96 14.48 -11.68
N PHE A 278 1.56 13.49 -10.88
CA PHE A 278 2.43 12.50 -10.26
C PHE A 278 2.17 11.12 -10.90
N THR A 279 3.17 10.23 -10.90
CA THR A 279 3.01 8.83 -11.34
C THR A 279 2.84 7.96 -10.10
N GLN A 280 1.63 7.44 -9.88
CA GLN A 280 1.24 6.72 -8.67
C GLN A 280 1.17 5.21 -8.92
N THR A 281 1.49 4.39 -7.91
CA THR A 281 1.30 2.93 -7.94
C THR A 281 -0.17 2.56 -7.93
N LEU A 282 -0.59 1.64 -8.80
CA LEU A 282 -1.98 1.17 -8.86
C LEU A 282 -2.40 0.49 -7.56
N ASP A 283 -1.58 -0.45 -7.08
CA ASP A 283 -1.84 -1.27 -5.91
C ASP A 283 -0.68 -1.23 -4.92
N HIS A 284 -0.89 -0.63 -3.75
CA HIS A 284 0.12 -0.57 -2.69
C HIS A 284 0.17 -1.85 -1.82
N PHE A 285 -0.69 -2.83 -2.09
CA PHE A 285 -0.80 -4.08 -1.31
C PHE A 285 -0.43 -5.33 -2.10
N SER A 286 -0.14 -5.20 -3.41
CA SER A 286 0.34 -6.29 -4.24
C SER A 286 1.82 -6.11 -4.57
N PRO A 287 2.73 -6.99 -4.10
CA PRO A 287 4.15 -6.93 -4.46
C PRO A 287 4.39 -7.29 -5.94
N TYR A 288 3.35 -7.67 -6.70
CA TYR A 288 3.45 -8.12 -8.10
C TYR A 288 2.79 -7.16 -9.11
N ASP A 289 1.89 -6.27 -8.67
CA ASP A 289 1.15 -5.37 -9.57
C ASP A 289 1.87 -4.01 -9.71
N HIS A 290 2.98 -4.01 -10.43
CA HIS A 290 3.80 -2.80 -10.66
C HIS A 290 3.17 -1.78 -11.64
N ARG A 291 1.88 -1.90 -11.97
CA ARG A 291 1.20 -0.94 -12.85
C ARG A 291 1.08 0.42 -12.15
N GLN A 292 1.07 1.48 -12.96
CA GLN A 292 1.06 2.85 -12.48
C GLN A 292 0.03 3.70 -13.25
N PHE A 293 -0.47 4.74 -12.62
CA PHE A 293 -1.39 5.72 -13.22
C PHE A 293 -0.97 7.16 -12.93
N LYS A 294 -1.65 8.13 -13.53
CA LYS A 294 -1.40 9.55 -13.29
C LYS A 294 -2.37 10.10 -12.25
N GLN A 295 -1.83 10.64 -11.16
CA GLN A 295 -2.60 11.31 -10.11
C GLN A 295 -2.39 12.82 -10.20
N ARG A 296 -3.48 13.59 -10.20
CA ARG A 296 -3.48 15.05 -10.35
C ARG A 296 -3.21 15.72 -8.99
N TYR A 297 -2.42 16.80 -9.01
CA TYR A 297 -2.20 17.63 -7.83
C TYR A 297 -2.05 19.11 -8.19
N TYR A 298 -2.14 19.97 -7.16
CA TYR A 298 -2.01 21.42 -7.27
C TYR A 298 -0.99 21.93 -6.24
N GLU A 299 -0.25 22.98 -6.59
CA GLU A 299 0.83 23.56 -5.78
C GLU A 299 0.67 25.08 -5.67
N TYR A 300 0.84 25.62 -4.46
CA TYR A 300 0.83 27.05 -4.17
C TYR A 300 2.00 27.40 -3.23
N LEU A 301 2.93 28.22 -3.73
CA LEU A 301 4.20 28.52 -3.06
C LEU A 301 4.36 30.00 -2.65
N ASP A 302 3.42 30.89 -2.98
CA ASP A 302 3.59 32.34 -2.78
C ASP A 302 3.77 32.73 -1.29
N ASN A 303 3.18 31.94 -0.38
CA ASN A 303 3.33 32.11 1.07
C ASN A 303 4.49 31.30 1.67
N PHE A 304 5.22 30.50 0.88
CA PHE A 304 6.22 29.57 1.38
C PHE A 304 7.49 30.29 1.83
N ARG A 305 7.88 30.10 3.10
CA ARG A 305 9.16 30.56 3.63
C ARG A 305 10.28 29.66 3.10
N ILE A 306 10.91 30.08 2.01
CA ILE A 306 12.05 29.36 1.44
C ILE A 306 13.26 29.50 2.40
N PRO A 307 13.98 28.41 2.74
CA PRO A 307 13.79 27.02 2.27
C PRO A 307 13.12 26.08 3.29
N ASP A 308 12.76 26.57 4.48
CA ASP A 308 12.51 25.78 5.69
C ASP A 308 11.04 25.76 6.17
N GLY A 309 10.13 26.46 5.49
CA GLY A 309 8.72 26.53 5.84
C GLY A 309 8.03 25.15 5.90
N PRO A 310 6.90 25.03 6.61
CA PRO A 310 6.10 23.81 6.61
C PRO A 310 5.40 23.60 5.26
N ILE A 311 4.97 22.36 5.01
CA ILE A 311 4.13 21.97 3.86
C ILE A 311 2.77 21.55 4.39
N PHE A 312 1.70 22.22 3.93
CA PHE A 312 0.32 21.88 4.24
C PHE A 312 -0.27 21.05 3.09
N LEU A 313 -0.53 19.77 3.37
CA LEU A 313 -1.14 18.82 2.46
C LEU A 313 -2.66 18.83 2.64
N ARG A 314 -3.37 19.39 1.65
CA ARG A 314 -4.84 19.35 1.58
C ARG A 314 -5.30 18.13 0.77
N ILE A 315 -6.27 17.40 1.27
CA ILE A 315 -6.85 16.24 0.58
C ILE A 315 -8.14 16.72 -0.12
N CYS A 316 -8.33 16.43 -1.43
CA CYS A 316 -9.51 16.91 -2.17
C CYS A 316 -10.82 16.20 -1.76
N GLY A 317 -10.73 14.93 -1.33
CA GLY A 317 -11.89 14.11 -0.97
C GLY A 317 -12.63 13.49 -2.16
N GLU A 318 -13.91 13.28 -1.93
CA GLU A 318 -14.88 12.50 -2.72
C GLU A 318 -15.40 13.23 -3.99
N SER A 319 -14.56 14.04 -4.65
CA SER A 319 -14.97 14.82 -5.84
C SER A 319 -13.79 15.23 -6.74
N SER A 320 -14.09 15.66 -7.97
CA SER A 320 -13.10 16.27 -8.88
C SER A 320 -12.51 17.55 -8.29
N CYS A 321 -11.20 17.58 -8.14
CA CYS A 321 -10.47 18.73 -7.66
C CYS A 321 -10.13 19.66 -8.83
N ASN A 322 -10.94 20.70 -9.04
CA ASN A 322 -10.79 21.61 -10.19
C ASN A 322 -9.78 22.77 -9.95
N GLY A 323 -9.12 22.75 -8.79
CA GLY A 323 -8.17 23.75 -8.34
C GLY A 323 -8.03 23.75 -6.81
N MET A 324 -7.05 24.47 -6.29
CA MET A 324 -6.86 24.64 -4.86
C MET A 324 -7.78 25.73 -4.33
N SER A 325 -8.80 25.39 -3.54
CA SER A 325 -9.78 26.35 -3.01
C SER A 325 -9.11 27.47 -2.20
N ASN A 326 -9.58 28.71 -2.37
CA ASN A 326 -9.21 29.82 -1.50
C ASN A 326 -10.13 29.84 -0.27
N ASP A 327 -9.82 28.98 0.69
CA ASP A 327 -10.48 28.88 2.00
C ASP A 327 -9.54 29.33 3.14
N TYR A 328 -9.92 29.16 4.41
CA TYR A 328 -9.09 29.61 5.55
C TYR A 328 -7.69 28.97 5.61
N LEU A 329 -7.43 27.87 4.87
CA LEU A 329 -6.09 27.33 4.72
C LEU A 329 -5.12 28.34 4.06
N SER A 330 -5.62 29.26 3.22
CA SER A 330 -4.80 30.34 2.66
C SER A 330 -4.28 31.28 3.76
N VAL A 331 -5.14 31.64 4.72
CA VAL A 331 -4.79 32.45 5.90
C VAL A 331 -3.80 31.71 6.80
N LEU A 332 -4.01 30.42 7.06
CA LEU A 332 -3.07 29.59 7.81
C LEU A 332 -1.71 29.50 7.10
N SER A 333 -1.68 29.28 5.78
CA SER A 333 -0.42 29.18 5.03
C SER A 333 0.40 30.47 5.12
N LYS A 334 -0.25 31.63 5.02
CA LYS A 334 0.39 32.94 5.18
C LYS A 334 0.94 33.14 6.60
N LYS A 335 0.22 32.68 7.64
CA LYS A 335 0.67 32.78 9.03
C LYS A 335 1.91 31.94 9.31
N PHE A 336 1.95 30.70 8.83
CA PHE A 336 3.03 29.75 9.13
C PHE A 336 4.18 29.78 8.12
N GLY A 337 4.09 30.57 7.05
CA GLY A 337 5.05 30.57 5.95
C GLY A 337 5.02 29.26 5.17
N ALA A 338 3.83 28.66 5.02
CA ALA A 338 3.66 27.32 4.49
C ALA A 338 3.53 27.28 2.97
N ALA A 339 4.13 26.27 2.34
CA ALA A 339 3.68 25.81 1.03
C ALA A 339 2.35 25.09 1.19
N VAL A 340 1.43 25.23 0.24
CA VAL A 340 0.22 24.41 0.19
C VAL A 340 0.30 23.49 -1.03
N VAL A 341 0.03 22.21 -0.82
CA VAL A 341 -0.05 21.22 -1.87
C VAL A 341 -1.36 20.44 -1.71
N THR A 342 -2.07 20.19 -2.81
CA THR A 342 -3.37 19.50 -2.77
C THR A 342 -3.33 18.29 -3.70
N LEU A 343 -3.58 17.09 -3.17
CA LEU A 343 -3.63 15.84 -3.96
C LEU A 343 -5.08 15.44 -4.24
N GLU A 344 -5.38 15.13 -5.51
CA GLU A 344 -6.66 14.54 -5.90
C GLU A 344 -6.72 13.06 -5.50
N HIS A 345 -7.86 12.64 -4.95
CA HIS A 345 -8.05 11.24 -4.53
C HIS A 345 -8.11 10.32 -5.75
N ARG A 346 -7.51 9.13 -5.67
CA ARG A 346 -7.62 8.11 -6.74
C ARG A 346 -9.07 7.87 -7.15
N TYR A 347 -9.30 7.59 -8.43
CA TYR A 347 -10.59 7.51 -9.13
C TYR A 347 -11.35 8.82 -9.32
N TYR A 348 -11.24 9.79 -8.41
CA TYR A 348 -12.00 11.04 -8.52
C TYR A 348 -11.36 12.01 -9.52
N GLY A 349 -12.21 12.80 -10.18
CA GLY A 349 -11.79 13.79 -11.18
C GLY A 349 -11.02 13.17 -12.35
N LYS A 350 -9.79 13.62 -12.56
CA LYS A 350 -8.93 13.10 -13.64
C LYS A 350 -7.93 12.04 -13.17
N SER A 351 -8.00 11.62 -11.90
CA SER A 351 -7.06 10.70 -11.26
C SER A 351 -7.54 9.25 -11.30
N SER A 352 -8.14 8.82 -12.42
CA SER A 352 -8.60 7.44 -12.62
C SER A 352 -7.48 6.53 -13.14
N PRO A 353 -7.27 5.34 -12.55
CA PRO A 353 -6.32 4.36 -13.09
C PRO A 353 -6.83 3.61 -14.34
N PHE A 354 -8.12 3.67 -14.63
CA PHE A 354 -8.77 2.94 -15.73
C PHE A 354 -9.70 3.86 -16.54
N GLU A 355 -10.03 3.46 -17.76
CA GLU A 355 -10.98 4.17 -18.64
C GLU A 355 -12.46 3.80 -18.35
N SER A 356 -12.69 2.79 -17.50
CA SER A 356 -14.02 2.27 -17.16
C SER A 356 -14.15 1.98 -15.66
N LEU A 357 -15.28 2.37 -15.08
CA LEU A 357 -15.68 2.21 -13.68
C LEU A 357 -16.55 0.95 -13.46
N ALA A 358 -16.29 -0.10 -14.24
CA ALA A 358 -16.79 -1.45 -13.97
C ALA A 358 -16.38 -1.90 -12.56
N THR A 359 -17.26 -2.63 -11.86
CA THR A 359 -17.05 -2.98 -10.43
C THR A 359 -15.71 -3.68 -10.18
N GLU A 360 -15.28 -4.54 -11.10
CA GLU A 360 -13.96 -5.22 -11.07
C GLU A 360 -12.75 -4.25 -11.05
N ASN A 361 -12.85 -3.10 -11.72
CA ASN A 361 -11.82 -2.07 -11.70
C ASN A 361 -11.85 -1.27 -10.39
N LEU A 362 -13.03 -1.11 -9.77
CA LEU A 362 -13.18 -0.36 -8.52
C LEU A 362 -12.52 -1.04 -7.31
N ARG A 363 -12.02 -2.28 -7.42
CA ARG A 363 -11.31 -2.98 -6.33
C ARG A 363 -10.11 -2.22 -5.73
N TYR A 364 -9.53 -1.26 -6.46
CA TYR A 364 -8.44 -0.42 -5.97
C TYR A 364 -8.91 0.95 -5.41
N LEU A 365 -10.23 1.20 -5.35
CA LEU A 365 -10.83 2.35 -4.68
C LEU A 365 -11.13 1.99 -3.23
N SER A 366 -10.20 2.32 -2.33
CA SER A 366 -10.40 2.21 -0.89
C SER A 366 -9.65 3.30 -0.14
N SER A 367 -10.12 3.62 1.06
CA SER A 367 -9.45 4.51 2.00
C SER A 367 -8.01 4.06 2.28
N LYS A 368 -7.79 2.74 2.40
CA LYS A 368 -6.47 2.14 2.63
C LYS A 368 -5.49 2.49 1.49
N GLN A 369 -5.90 2.26 0.23
CA GLN A 369 -5.09 2.60 -0.94
C GLN A 369 -4.81 4.12 -1.02
N ALA A 370 -5.82 4.96 -0.75
CA ALA A 370 -5.69 6.41 -0.78
C ALA A 370 -4.74 6.96 0.30
N LEU A 371 -4.65 6.32 1.47
CA LEU A 371 -3.68 6.70 2.52
C LEU A 371 -2.23 6.39 2.11
N PHE A 372 -2.00 5.31 1.35
CA PHE A 372 -0.68 5.04 0.77
C PHE A 372 -0.35 5.98 -0.40
N ASP A 373 -1.34 6.39 -1.20
CA ASP A 373 -1.13 7.43 -2.22
C ASP A 373 -0.56 8.71 -1.60
N LEU A 374 -1.13 9.16 -0.48
CA LEU A 374 -0.68 10.33 0.26
C LEU A 374 0.75 10.15 0.78
N ALA A 375 1.13 8.95 1.23
CA ALA A 375 2.46 8.65 1.75
C ALA A 375 3.53 8.71 0.65
N VAL A 376 3.26 8.07 -0.50
CA VAL A 376 4.15 8.06 -1.66
C VAL A 376 4.23 9.45 -2.30
N PHE A 377 3.09 10.14 -2.46
CA PHE A 377 3.06 11.50 -3.00
C PHE A 377 3.84 12.49 -2.13
N ARG A 378 3.71 12.39 -0.79
CA ARG A 378 4.48 13.21 0.16
C ARG A 378 5.99 13.05 -0.05
N GLN A 379 6.47 11.82 -0.26
CA GLN A 379 7.88 11.56 -0.51
C GLN A 379 8.34 12.16 -1.85
N TYR A 380 7.60 11.89 -2.92
CA TYR A 380 7.85 12.46 -4.25
C TYR A 380 7.88 14.00 -4.23
N TYR A 381 6.93 14.63 -3.54
CA TYR A 381 6.83 16.08 -3.48
C TYR A 381 7.99 16.71 -2.69
N GLN A 382 8.41 16.09 -1.58
CA GLN A 382 9.60 16.52 -0.84
C GLN A 382 10.87 16.47 -1.71
N GLU A 383 11.05 15.39 -2.49
CA GLU A 383 12.16 15.23 -3.42
C GLU A 383 12.09 16.24 -4.57
N SER A 384 10.92 16.44 -5.15
CA SER A 384 10.68 17.44 -6.19
C SER A 384 10.96 18.87 -5.69
N LEU A 385 10.53 19.21 -4.47
CA LEU A 385 10.79 20.51 -3.86
C LEU A 385 12.29 20.70 -3.56
N ASN A 386 12.98 19.67 -3.07
CA ASN A 386 14.42 19.70 -2.90
C ASN A 386 15.15 19.96 -4.22
N GLN A 387 14.76 19.29 -5.30
CA GLN A 387 15.31 19.54 -6.65
C GLN A 387 15.02 20.98 -7.12
N LYS A 388 13.77 21.47 -6.99
CA LYS A 388 13.40 22.86 -7.33
C LYS A 388 14.23 23.91 -6.57
N LEU A 389 14.68 23.59 -5.35
CA LEU A 389 15.43 24.50 -4.47
C LEU A 389 16.95 24.23 -4.45
N ASN A 390 17.47 23.32 -5.29
CA ASN A 390 18.87 22.88 -5.29
C ASN A 390 19.37 22.39 -3.91
N ARG A 391 18.56 21.55 -3.24
CA ARG A 391 18.86 20.95 -1.93
C ARG A 391 18.95 19.43 -2.06
N THR A 392 19.70 18.80 -1.16
CA THR A 392 19.83 17.34 -1.08
C THR A 392 19.53 16.88 0.34
N ASN A 393 18.70 15.83 0.49
CA ASN A 393 18.38 15.19 1.77
C ASN A 393 17.83 16.13 2.87
N VAL A 394 17.09 17.18 2.51
CA VAL A 394 16.42 18.04 3.50
C VAL A 394 14.93 17.73 3.59
N GLU A 395 14.41 17.80 4.81
CA GLU A 395 13.05 17.43 5.16
C GLU A 395 12.30 18.67 5.67
N ASN A 396 11.10 18.93 5.15
CA ASN A 396 10.25 20.02 5.63
C ASN A 396 9.23 19.47 6.66
N PRO A 397 8.75 20.27 7.63
CA PRO A 397 7.64 19.84 8.49
C PRO A 397 6.34 19.72 7.69
N TRP A 398 5.62 18.59 7.80
CA TRP A 398 4.35 18.38 7.09
C TRP A 398 3.16 18.48 8.04
N PHE A 399 2.06 19.10 7.60
CA PHE A 399 0.78 19.13 8.30
C PHE A 399 -0.34 18.75 7.34
N VAL A 400 -1.27 17.88 7.74
CA VAL A 400 -2.32 17.36 6.84
C VAL A 400 -3.68 17.97 7.19
N VAL A 401 -4.48 18.31 6.18
CA VAL A 401 -5.74 19.04 6.32
C VAL A 401 -6.81 18.42 5.41
N GLY A 402 -8.03 18.24 5.94
CA GLY A 402 -9.19 17.81 5.18
C GLY A 402 -10.51 18.12 5.88
N VAL A 403 -11.60 18.03 5.11
CA VAL A 403 -13.02 18.21 5.53
C VAL A 403 -13.83 16.96 5.14
N SER A 404 -14.91 16.59 5.84
CA SER A 404 -15.73 15.40 5.47
C SER A 404 -14.90 14.11 5.54
N TYR A 405 -15.09 13.19 4.60
CA TYR A 405 -14.27 12.01 4.38
C TYR A 405 -12.79 12.36 4.16
N SER A 406 -12.46 13.47 3.50
CA SER A 406 -11.06 13.94 3.43
C SER A 406 -10.51 14.38 4.80
N GLY A 407 -11.37 14.82 5.72
CA GLY A 407 -11.03 15.07 7.13
C GLY A 407 -10.80 13.76 7.90
N ALA A 408 -11.56 12.72 7.59
CA ALA A 408 -11.31 11.37 8.10
C ALA A 408 -9.96 10.83 7.61
N LEU A 409 -9.66 10.93 6.30
CA LEU A 409 -8.34 10.63 5.74
C LEU A 409 -7.22 11.45 6.38
N SER A 410 -7.45 12.73 6.70
CA SER A 410 -6.48 13.58 7.41
C SER A 410 -6.16 13.06 8.83
N ALA A 411 -7.18 12.60 9.58
CA ALA A 411 -6.99 11.94 10.87
C ALA A 411 -6.31 10.56 10.73
N TRP A 412 -6.77 9.74 9.77
CA TRP A 412 -6.27 8.39 9.54
C TRP A 412 -4.84 8.37 8.99
N PHE A 413 -4.44 9.37 8.20
CA PHE A 413 -3.07 9.52 7.74
C PHE A 413 -2.14 9.85 8.90
N ARG A 414 -2.52 10.79 9.78
CA ARG A 414 -1.75 11.07 11.01
C ARG A 414 -1.71 9.88 11.97
N LEU A 415 -2.77 9.06 12.02
CA LEU A 415 -2.81 7.80 12.78
C LEU A 415 -1.86 6.73 12.21
N LYS A 416 -1.87 6.50 10.89
CA LYS A 416 -1.18 5.37 10.23
C LYS A 416 0.24 5.68 9.76
N PHE A 417 0.55 6.97 9.58
CA PHE A 417 1.85 7.51 9.15
C PHE A 417 2.32 8.70 10.03
N PRO A 418 2.33 8.57 11.38
CA PRO A 418 2.77 9.64 12.29
C PRO A 418 4.24 10.04 12.15
N HIS A 419 5.04 9.28 11.40
CA HIS A 419 6.42 9.59 11.00
C HIS A 419 6.51 10.50 9.76
N LEU A 420 5.45 10.64 8.96
CA LEU A 420 5.45 11.44 7.72
C LEU A 420 4.85 12.84 7.89
N THR A 421 4.18 13.10 9.01
CA THR A 421 3.48 14.36 9.33
C THR A 421 3.64 14.74 10.80
N CYS A 422 3.75 16.03 11.11
CA CYS A 422 3.84 16.60 12.45
C CYS A 422 2.49 16.63 13.20
N GLY A 423 1.38 16.66 12.46
CA GLY A 423 0.03 16.74 13.00
C GLY A 423 -1.01 16.89 11.89
N SER A 424 -2.29 16.85 12.24
CA SER A 424 -3.36 17.08 11.28
C SER A 424 -4.56 17.87 11.81
N LEU A 425 -5.26 18.51 10.88
CA LEU A 425 -6.57 19.13 11.07
C LEU A 425 -7.61 18.25 10.38
N ALA A 426 -8.49 17.69 11.19
CA ALA A 426 -9.56 16.78 10.82
C ALA A 426 -10.89 17.52 10.97
N SER A 427 -11.19 18.39 10.00
CA SER A 427 -12.42 19.19 10.02
C SER A 427 -13.62 18.35 9.66
N SER A 428 -14.65 18.42 10.50
CA SER A 428 -15.94 17.73 10.33
C SER A 428 -15.76 16.25 9.95
N ALA A 429 -14.73 15.63 10.54
CA ALA A 429 -14.13 14.41 10.06
C ALA A 429 -14.93 13.17 10.44
N VAL A 430 -15.51 12.51 9.45
CA VAL A 430 -16.31 11.28 9.62
C VAL A 430 -15.40 10.07 9.86
N VAL A 431 -14.87 9.95 11.08
CA VAL A 431 -13.90 8.89 11.46
C VAL A 431 -14.54 7.59 11.92
N LEU A 432 -15.82 7.62 12.31
CA LEU A 432 -16.61 6.46 12.73
C LEU A 432 -17.49 6.02 11.56
N ALA A 433 -17.22 4.85 10.95
CA ALA A 433 -18.13 4.22 10.00
C ALA A 433 -19.43 3.78 10.72
N VAL A 434 -20.60 4.04 10.12
CA VAL A 434 -21.90 3.79 10.77
C VAL A 434 -22.84 3.04 9.83
N TYR A 435 -23.23 1.83 10.23
CA TYR A 435 -24.14 0.99 9.42
C TYR A 435 -25.56 1.55 9.33
N ASN A 436 -26.09 2.08 10.44
CA ASN A 436 -27.46 2.62 10.53
C ASN A 436 -27.40 4.02 11.16
N PHE A 437 -27.22 5.05 10.35
CA PHE A 437 -26.86 6.38 10.84
C PHE A 437 -28.09 7.26 11.13
N THR A 438 -28.88 6.88 12.15
CA THR A 438 -30.10 7.63 12.55
C THR A 438 -29.77 8.99 13.17
N GLU A 439 -28.59 9.13 13.75
CA GLU A 439 -28.07 10.31 14.45
C GLU A 439 -27.94 11.51 13.50
N PHE A 440 -27.73 11.23 12.20
CA PHE A 440 -27.69 12.21 11.13
C PHE A 440 -29.02 13.00 11.03
N ASP A 441 -30.14 12.30 10.83
CA ASP A 441 -31.47 12.91 10.74
C ASP A 441 -31.93 13.52 12.08
N LYS A 442 -31.57 12.90 13.21
CA LYS A 442 -31.83 13.48 14.55
C LYS A 442 -31.15 14.84 14.69
N GLN A 443 -29.92 14.98 14.20
CA GLN A 443 -29.20 16.25 14.24
C GLN A 443 -29.83 17.31 13.35
N ILE A 444 -30.38 16.95 12.17
CA ILE A 444 -31.18 17.89 11.38
C ILE A 444 -32.44 18.31 12.15
N GLY A 445 -33.16 17.35 12.75
CA GLY A 445 -34.35 17.63 13.57
C GLY A 445 -34.08 18.55 14.77
N VAL A 446 -32.88 18.47 15.38
CA VAL A 446 -32.42 19.42 16.41
C VAL A 446 -32.11 20.79 15.79
N SER A 447 -31.45 20.81 14.63
CA SER A 447 -30.98 22.04 13.95
C SER A 447 -32.10 22.84 13.28
N ALA A 448 -33.23 22.20 12.97
CA ALA A 448 -34.41 22.80 12.36
C ALA A 448 -35.30 23.59 13.35
N GLU A 449 -35.18 23.34 14.65
CA GLU A 449 -36.12 23.84 15.68
C GLU A 449 -37.57 23.29 15.52
N PRO A 450 -38.42 23.35 16.55
CA PRO A 450 -39.68 22.59 16.59
C PRO A 450 -40.66 22.88 15.43
N GLU A 451 -40.82 24.14 15.04
CA GLU A 451 -41.79 24.56 14.03
C GLU A 451 -41.41 24.08 12.62
N CYS A 452 -40.16 24.28 12.21
CA CYS A 452 -39.69 23.83 10.90
C CYS A 452 -39.57 22.31 10.85
N LYS A 453 -39.09 21.68 11.92
CA LYS A 453 -39.09 20.22 12.05
C LYS A 453 -40.49 19.64 11.87
N SER A 454 -41.51 20.22 12.53
CA SER A 454 -42.90 19.80 12.39
C SER A 454 -43.43 20.01 10.97
N ALA A 455 -43.01 21.06 10.26
CA ALA A 455 -43.34 21.24 8.84
C ALA A 455 -42.68 20.16 7.96
N LEU A 456 -41.39 19.87 8.15
CA LEU A 456 -40.66 18.82 7.41
C LEU A 456 -41.25 17.42 7.65
N GLN A 457 -41.61 17.09 8.89
CA GLN A 457 -42.30 15.83 9.23
C GLN A 457 -43.65 15.70 8.51
N GLU A 458 -44.43 16.77 8.46
CA GLU A 458 -45.72 16.80 7.76
C GLU A 458 -45.56 16.71 6.24
N ILE A 459 -44.58 17.40 5.66
CA ILE A 459 -44.23 17.29 4.23
C ILE A 459 -43.90 15.84 3.86
N THR A 460 -43.06 15.17 4.64
CA THR A 460 -42.69 13.77 4.40
C THR A 460 -43.91 12.84 4.47
N GLN A 461 -44.80 13.03 5.45
CA GLN A 461 -46.05 12.27 5.54
C GLN A 461 -46.98 12.52 4.35
N LEU A 462 -47.13 13.78 3.92
CA LEU A 462 -47.95 14.14 2.75
C LEU A 462 -47.36 13.57 1.45
N VAL A 463 -46.05 13.62 1.28
CA VAL A 463 -45.38 13.02 0.11
C VAL A 463 -45.54 11.50 0.12
N ASP A 464 -45.35 10.82 1.25
CA ASP A 464 -45.54 9.37 1.34
C ASP A 464 -46.96 8.93 0.97
N GLN A 465 -47.98 9.71 1.36
CA GLN A 465 -49.38 9.47 1.00
C GLN A 465 -49.66 9.76 -0.49
N ARG A 466 -49.16 10.90 -1.02
CA ARG A 466 -49.37 11.26 -2.42
C ARG A 466 -48.61 10.32 -3.36
N LEU A 467 -47.43 9.82 -3.00
CA LEU A 467 -46.69 8.83 -3.81
C LEU A 467 -47.51 7.56 -4.07
N ALA A 468 -48.20 7.05 -3.05
CA ALA A 468 -49.01 5.83 -3.13
C ALA A 468 -50.22 5.92 -4.09
N THR A 469 -50.59 7.13 -4.54
CA THR A 469 -51.75 7.38 -5.40
C THR A 469 -51.43 8.17 -6.67
N GLN A 470 -50.35 8.96 -6.67
CA GLN A 470 -50.02 9.98 -7.67
C GLN A 470 -48.50 10.10 -7.91
N GLY A 471 -47.77 8.98 -7.78
CA GLY A 471 -46.29 8.93 -7.81
C GLY A 471 -45.61 9.84 -8.85
N LYS A 472 -45.93 9.69 -10.13
CA LYS A 472 -45.28 10.46 -11.21
C LYS A 472 -45.54 11.98 -11.13
N SER A 473 -46.74 12.42 -10.77
CA SER A 473 -47.03 13.85 -10.63
C SER A 473 -46.38 14.46 -9.39
N VAL A 474 -46.28 13.71 -8.27
CA VAL A 474 -45.55 14.16 -7.07
C VAL A 474 -44.07 14.34 -7.39
N LYS A 475 -43.43 13.34 -8.01
CA LYS A 475 -42.04 13.40 -8.43
C LYS A 475 -41.79 14.59 -9.38
N ALA A 476 -42.71 14.87 -10.30
CA ALA A 476 -42.64 16.03 -11.20
C ALA A 476 -42.75 17.40 -10.50
N LEU A 477 -43.41 17.51 -9.34
CA LEU A 477 -43.41 18.76 -8.55
C LEU A 477 -42.00 19.16 -8.13
N PHE A 478 -41.12 18.20 -7.84
CA PHE A 478 -39.73 18.44 -7.46
C PHE A 478 -38.75 18.43 -8.64
N GLY A 479 -39.23 18.17 -9.86
CA GLY A 479 -38.37 18.00 -11.03
C GLY A 479 -37.70 16.62 -11.14
N ALA A 480 -38.11 15.65 -10.30
CA ALA A 480 -37.49 14.34 -10.17
C ALA A 480 -38.32 13.20 -10.80
N ALA A 481 -39.06 13.49 -11.87
CA ALA A 481 -39.98 12.54 -12.52
C ALA A 481 -39.30 11.32 -13.15
N GLU A 482 -37.98 11.38 -13.34
CA GLU A 482 -37.11 10.31 -13.85
C GLU A 482 -36.74 9.24 -12.82
N LEU A 483 -36.86 9.54 -11.51
CA LEU A 483 -36.58 8.57 -10.44
C LEU A 483 -37.72 7.55 -10.35
N GLU A 484 -37.65 6.45 -11.12
CA GLU A 484 -38.71 5.42 -11.12
C GLU A 484 -38.83 4.72 -9.75
N ILE A 485 -37.71 4.46 -9.05
CA ILE A 485 -37.71 3.87 -7.70
C ILE A 485 -38.16 4.94 -6.67
N ASP A 486 -39.17 4.61 -5.85
CA ASP A 486 -39.68 5.54 -4.82
C ASP A 486 -38.66 5.81 -3.71
N GLY A 487 -37.80 4.84 -3.38
CA GLY A 487 -36.70 5.01 -2.41
C GLY A 487 -35.70 6.09 -2.83
N ASP A 488 -35.27 6.08 -4.09
CA ASP A 488 -34.34 7.06 -4.67
C ASP A 488 -34.91 8.48 -4.54
N PHE A 489 -36.19 8.66 -4.89
CA PHE A 489 -36.88 9.94 -4.76
C PHE A 489 -37.03 10.39 -3.30
N LEU A 490 -37.32 9.49 -2.37
CA LEU A 490 -37.43 9.80 -0.94
C LEU A 490 -36.07 10.10 -0.31
N TYR A 491 -34.99 9.48 -0.79
CA TYR A 491 -33.63 9.78 -0.37
C TYR A 491 -33.18 11.16 -0.89
N PHE A 492 -33.38 11.44 -2.18
CA PHE A 492 -33.21 12.77 -2.79
C PHE A 492 -33.96 13.87 -2.01
N LEU A 493 -35.25 13.66 -1.74
CA LEU A 493 -36.11 14.63 -1.08
C LEU A 493 -35.63 15.00 0.32
N ALA A 494 -35.12 14.02 1.08
CA ALA A 494 -34.53 14.26 2.39
C ALA A 494 -33.20 15.01 2.29
N ASP A 495 -32.36 14.65 1.32
CA ASP A 495 -31.05 15.28 1.12
C ASP A 495 -31.14 16.75 0.67
N CYS A 496 -32.23 17.11 -0.04
CA CYS A 496 -32.57 18.52 -0.30
C CYS A 496 -32.77 19.34 0.97
N ALA A 497 -33.36 18.77 2.04
CA ALA A 497 -33.52 19.46 3.32
C ALA A 497 -32.20 19.49 4.08
N VAL A 498 -31.50 18.35 4.15
CA VAL A 498 -30.18 18.19 4.80
C VAL A 498 -29.18 19.22 4.32
N THR A 499 -29.10 19.44 3.01
CA THR A 499 -28.16 20.37 2.36
C THR A 499 -28.27 21.80 2.89
N ALA A 500 -29.48 22.24 3.27
CA ALA A 500 -29.70 23.56 3.89
C ALA A 500 -28.94 23.70 5.21
N PHE A 501 -28.96 22.67 6.06
CA PHE A 501 -28.26 22.66 7.35
C PHE A 501 -26.77 22.40 7.18
N GLN A 502 -26.41 21.43 6.34
CA GLN A 502 -25.02 21.02 6.11
C GLN A 502 -24.16 22.18 5.60
N TYR A 503 -24.71 23.11 4.81
CA TYR A 503 -23.98 24.28 4.32
C TYR A 503 -24.51 25.63 4.84
N GLY A 504 -25.13 25.63 6.03
CA GLY A 504 -25.37 26.85 6.81
C GLY A 504 -26.37 27.83 6.18
N ASN A 505 -27.39 27.32 5.48
CA ASN A 505 -28.50 28.10 4.92
C ASN A 505 -29.91 27.59 5.35
N PRO A 506 -30.14 27.10 6.60
CA PRO A 506 -31.45 26.63 7.05
C PRO A 506 -32.54 27.70 6.96
N ASP A 507 -32.21 28.98 7.11
CA ASP A 507 -33.17 30.08 7.04
C ASP A 507 -33.90 30.17 5.67
N GLN A 508 -33.24 29.76 4.58
CA GLN A 508 -33.83 29.72 3.24
C GLN A 508 -34.87 28.59 3.09
N LEU A 509 -34.75 27.52 3.89
CA LEU A 509 -35.68 26.39 3.94
C LEU A 509 -36.79 26.63 4.98
N CYS A 510 -36.41 26.92 6.22
CA CYS A 510 -37.31 26.93 7.35
C CYS A 510 -38.24 28.16 7.39
N SER A 511 -37.76 29.35 7.06
CA SER A 511 -38.60 30.55 7.14
C SER A 511 -39.80 30.48 6.17
N PRO A 512 -39.63 30.08 4.89
CA PRO A 512 -40.76 29.89 3.97
C PRO A 512 -41.70 28.76 4.41
N LEU A 513 -41.19 27.61 4.86
CA LEU A 513 -42.02 26.48 5.25
C LEU A 513 -42.86 26.76 6.52
N VAL A 514 -42.28 27.41 7.52
CA VAL A 514 -43.00 27.82 8.73
C VAL A 514 -44.06 28.86 8.40
N GLN A 515 -43.80 29.77 7.46
CA GLN A 515 -44.81 30.75 7.03
C GLN A 515 -45.95 30.08 6.24
N ALA A 516 -45.63 29.19 5.30
CA ALA A 516 -46.62 28.42 4.55
C ALA A 516 -47.54 27.62 5.49
N LYS A 517 -46.96 26.97 6.52
CA LYS A 517 -47.70 26.24 7.56
C LYS A 517 -48.64 27.15 8.36
N LYS A 518 -48.19 28.36 8.73
CA LYS A 518 -49.02 29.35 9.44
C LYS A 518 -50.15 29.92 8.57
N ASN A 519 -49.94 29.99 7.25
CA ASN A 519 -50.93 30.49 6.29
C ASN A 519 -51.94 29.42 5.85
N GLY A 520 -51.70 28.13 6.13
CA GLY A 520 -52.52 27.03 5.60
C GLY A 520 -52.27 26.74 4.11
N GLU A 521 -51.08 27.08 3.61
CA GLU A 521 -50.64 26.77 2.24
C GLU A 521 -50.24 25.29 2.08
N ASP A 522 -50.21 24.77 0.84
CA ASP A 522 -49.72 23.42 0.59
C ASP A 522 -48.20 23.34 0.83
N LEU A 523 -47.81 22.63 1.89
CA LEU A 523 -46.42 22.46 2.30
C LEU A 523 -45.58 21.70 1.27
N VAL A 524 -46.18 20.80 0.50
CA VAL A 524 -45.48 20.05 -0.56
C VAL A 524 -45.11 20.99 -1.70
N ASP A 525 -46.01 21.89 -2.09
CA ASP A 525 -45.74 22.91 -3.13
C ASP A 525 -44.75 23.97 -2.63
N ALA A 526 -44.87 24.41 -1.38
CA ALA A 526 -43.91 25.33 -0.75
C ALA A 526 -42.50 24.72 -0.70
N TYR A 527 -42.37 23.44 -0.39
CA TYR A 527 -41.09 22.74 -0.39
C TYR A 527 -40.56 22.46 -1.80
N ALA A 528 -41.42 22.05 -2.74
CA ALA A 528 -41.05 21.87 -4.14
C ALA A 528 -40.52 23.18 -4.78
N LYS A 529 -41.08 24.33 -4.37
CA LYS A 529 -40.57 25.66 -4.75
C LYS A 529 -39.18 25.92 -4.15
N TYR A 530 -38.93 25.57 -2.89
CA TYR A 530 -37.59 25.66 -2.29
C TYR A 530 -36.58 24.81 -3.07
N VAL A 531 -36.89 23.53 -3.30
CA VAL A 531 -36.00 22.60 -4.02
C VAL A 531 -35.63 23.16 -5.39
N LYS A 532 -36.63 23.57 -6.19
CA LYS A 532 -36.40 24.15 -7.53
C LYS A 532 -35.61 25.46 -7.56
N GLN A 533 -35.58 26.21 -6.45
CA GLN A 533 -34.94 27.53 -6.39
C GLN A 533 -33.53 27.49 -5.76
N TYR A 534 -33.30 26.59 -4.81
CA TYR A 534 -32.10 26.60 -3.95
C TYR A 534 -31.28 25.30 -3.98
N TYR A 535 -31.87 24.18 -4.37
CA TYR A 535 -31.13 22.93 -4.49
C TYR A 535 -30.51 22.81 -5.88
N SER A 536 -29.19 22.60 -5.93
CA SER A 536 -28.40 22.71 -7.16
C SER A 536 -27.79 21.40 -7.66
N SER A 537 -27.97 20.29 -6.93
CA SER A 537 -27.44 18.98 -7.35
C SER A 537 -28.33 18.37 -8.43
N ASP A 538 -27.72 17.65 -9.37
CA ASP A 538 -28.43 16.95 -10.43
C ASP A 538 -29.19 15.74 -9.87
N VAL A 539 -30.46 15.56 -10.24
CA VAL A 539 -31.33 14.49 -9.74
C VAL A 539 -30.78 13.11 -10.12
N LYS A 540 -30.13 13.00 -11.29
CA LYS A 540 -29.60 11.72 -11.81
C LYS A 540 -28.62 11.01 -10.87
N ILE A 541 -27.95 11.73 -9.95
CA ILE A 541 -27.00 11.09 -9.01
C ILE A 541 -27.69 10.21 -7.97
N TYR A 542 -29.02 10.30 -7.85
CA TYR A 542 -29.86 9.48 -6.99
C TYR A 542 -30.48 8.28 -7.75
N ASP A 543 -30.49 8.29 -9.08
CA ASP A 543 -31.02 7.20 -9.91
C ASP A 543 -30.06 6.01 -9.93
N GLN A 544 -30.54 4.85 -9.48
CA GLN A 544 -29.76 3.61 -9.50
C GLN A 544 -29.40 3.14 -10.92
N GLU A 545 -30.19 3.46 -11.95
CA GLU A 545 -29.84 3.12 -13.34
C GLU A 545 -28.72 4.04 -13.88
N TYR A 546 -28.77 5.34 -13.57
CA TYR A 546 -27.65 6.25 -13.83
C TYR A 546 -26.37 5.80 -13.09
N LEU A 547 -26.47 5.39 -11.82
CA LEU A 547 -25.33 4.92 -11.04
C LEU A 547 -24.69 3.62 -11.58
N LYS A 548 -25.37 2.85 -12.44
CA LYS A 548 -24.79 1.70 -13.16
C LYS A 548 -23.87 2.09 -14.31
N ILE A 549 -23.89 3.35 -14.77
CA ILE A 549 -23.05 3.81 -15.89
C ILE A 549 -21.58 3.71 -15.50
N THR A 550 -20.81 2.92 -16.26
CA THR A 550 -19.38 2.68 -16.02
C THR A 550 -18.46 3.58 -16.84
N THR A 551 -18.95 4.28 -17.86
CA THR A 551 -18.17 5.24 -18.66
C THR A 551 -17.82 6.47 -17.83
N ILE A 552 -16.58 6.95 -17.91
CA ILE A 552 -16.14 8.14 -17.18
C ILE A 552 -16.78 9.40 -17.77
N THR A 553 -17.50 10.14 -16.92
CA THR A 553 -18.14 11.43 -17.21
C THR A 553 -17.82 12.41 -16.08
N GLU A 554 -18.17 13.70 -16.24
CA GLU A 554 -17.88 14.72 -15.22
C GLU A 554 -18.56 14.42 -13.85
N ASP A 555 -19.68 13.69 -13.86
CA ASP A 555 -20.52 13.42 -12.68
C ASP A 555 -20.26 12.05 -12.03
N THR A 556 -19.25 11.27 -12.46
CA THR A 556 -19.02 9.90 -11.94
C THR A 556 -18.64 9.83 -10.47
N SER A 557 -18.34 10.95 -9.81
CA SER A 557 -18.03 11.01 -8.38
C SER A 557 -19.12 10.34 -7.50
N ALA A 558 -20.39 10.40 -7.92
CA ALA A 558 -21.48 9.75 -7.20
C ALA A 558 -21.37 8.22 -7.17
N ARG A 559 -21.08 7.57 -8.32
CA ARG A 559 -20.85 6.11 -8.39
C ARG A 559 -19.64 5.69 -7.55
N LEU A 560 -18.57 6.48 -7.58
CA LEU A 560 -17.35 6.21 -6.82
C LEU A 560 -17.59 6.31 -5.30
N TRP A 561 -18.31 7.36 -4.86
CA TRP A 561 -18.68 7.52 -3.45
C TRP A 561 -19.62 6.41 -2.98
N TRP A 562 -20.64 6.07 -3.78
CA TRP A 562 -21.52 4.92 -3.51
C TRP A 562 -20.75 3.60 -3.40
N PHE A 563 -19.68 3.40 -4.18
CA PHE A 563 -18.85 2.19 -4.03
C PHE A 563 -18.14 2.15 -2.68
N GLN A 564 -17.56 3.26 -2.20
CA GLN A 564 -16.94 3.33 -0.87
C GLN A 564 -17.97 3.19 0.27
N VAL A 565 -19.15 3.79 0.10
CA VAL A 565 -20.31 3.57 0.98
C VAL A 565 -20.68 2.09 1.05
N CYS A 566 -20.76 1.40 -0.09
CA CYS A 566 -21.14 0.00 -0.19
C CYS A 566 -20.02 -1.01 0.13
N THR A 567 -18.82 -0.57 0.53
CA THR A 567 -17.68 -1.47 0.83
C THR A 567 -16.98 -1.17 2.15
N GLU A 568 -16.78 0.09 2.53
CA GLU A 568 -16.01 0.46 3.73
C GLU A 568 -16.90 1.09 4.83
N VAL A 569 -17.69 2.11 4.50
CA VAL A 569 -18.18 3.06 5.53
C VAL A 569 -19.67 2.98 5.86
N ALA A 570 -20.49 2.41 4.97
CA ALA A 570 -21.95 2.47 4.98
C ALA A 570 -22.53 3.90 5.01
N TYR A 571 -22.43 4.61 6.13
CA TYR A 571 -23.06 5.92 6.34
C TYR A 571 -24.53 5.97 5.93
N PHE A 572 -25.25 4.84 6.01
CA PHE A 572 -26.63 4.74 5.56
C PHE A 572 -27.50 5.67 6.41
N GLN A 573 -27.86 6.81 5.84
CA GLN A 573 -28.77 7.78 6.46
C GLN A 573 -30.16 7.13 6.44
N VAL A 574 -30.57 6.61 7.59
CA VAL A 574 -31.81 5.85 7.75
C VAL A 574 -32.73 6.55 8.73
N ALA A 575 -34.02 6.55 8.42
CA ALA A 575 -35.03 7.22 9.22
C ALA A 575 -35.03 6.73 10.68
N PRO A 576 -34.90 7.62 11.68
CA PRO A 576 -35.12 7.28 13.08
C PRO A 576 -36.49 6.63 13.32
N LYS A 577 -36.55 5.62 14.20
CA LYS A 577 -37.81 4.89 14.51
C LYS A 577 -38.96 5.80 14.96
N ASN A 578 -38.63 6.88 15.66
CA ASN A 578 -39.55 7.92 16.11
C ASN A 578 -38.98 9.28 15.67
N ASP A 579 -39.84 10.27 15.47
CA ASP A 579 -39.43 11.69 15.33
C ASP A 579 -38.55 12.00 14.09
N SER A 580 -38.56 11.11 13.10
CA SER A 580 -37.86 11.26 11.82
C SER A 580 -38.47 12.35 10.93
N ILE A 581 -37.61 13.15 10.29
CA ILE A 581 -37.99 14.02 9.16
C ILE A 581 -37.95 13.29 7.80
N ARG A 582 -37.25 12.15 7.72
CA ARG A 582 -37.09 11.31 6.52
C ARG A 582 -38.15 10.21 6.49
N SER A 583 -38.58 9.80 5.31
CA SER A 583 -39.55 8.70 5.16
C SER A 583 -38.99 7.40 5.74
N SER A 584 -39.83 6.65 6.46
CA SER A 584 -39.50 5.33 7.01
C SER A 584 -39.19 4.27 5.95
N LYS A 585 -39.47 4.54 4.66
CA LYS A 585 -39.08 3.69 3.53
C LYS A 585 -37.60 3.80 3.17
N VAL A 586 -36.91 4.86 3.63
CA VAL A 586 -35.45 4.98 3.50
C VAL A 586 -34.81 4.33 4.72
N ASP A 587 -34.81 3.00 4.70
CA ASP A 587 -34.28 2.14 5.74
C ASP A 587 -32.96 1.46 5.29
N THR A 588 -32.40 0.63 6.16
CA THR A 588 -31.17 -0.13 5.87
C THR A 588 -31.32 -1.03 4.64
N LYS A 589 -32.52 -1.56 4.39
CA LYS A 589 -32.77 -2.47 3.27
C LYS A 589 -32.71 -1.72 1.95
N TYR A 590 -33.30 -0.52 1.85
CA TYR A 590 -33.17 0.33 0.67
C TYR A 590 -31.70 0.53 0.25
N HIS A 591 -30.82 0.87 1.21
CA HIS A 591 -29.40 1.08 0.91
C HIS A 591 -28.67 -0.20 0.50
N LEU A 592 -28.99 -1.35 1.11
CA LEU A 592 -28.40 -2.65 0.72
C LEU A 592 -28.90 -3.14 -0.65
N ASP A 593 -30.18 -2.94 -0.95
CA ASP A 593 -30.76 -3.25 -2.27
C ASP A 593 -30.13 -2.35 -3.35
N LEU A 594 -29.84 -1.07 -3.05
CA LEU A 594 -29.07 -0.16 -3.91
C LEU A 594 -27.65 -0.68 -4.17
N CYS A 595 -26.89 -1.01 -3.12
CA CYS A 595 -25.53 -1.55 -3.25
C CYS A 595 -25.50 -2.80 -4.15
N LYS A 596 -26.44 -3.73 -3.92
CA LYS A 596 -26.61 -4.94 -4.73
C LYS A 596 -26.98 -4.63 -6.18
N ASN A 597 -27.89 -3.69 -6.43
CA ASN A 597 -28.36 -3.34 -7.77
C ASN A 597 -27.27 -2.62 -8.60
N VAL A 598 -26.51 -1.71 -7.99
CA VAL A 598 -25.53 -0.85 -8.68
C VAL A 598 -24.16 -1.51 -8.90
N PHE A 599 -23.75 -2.42 -8.01
CA PHE A 599 -22.41 -3.03 -8.04
C PHE A 599 -22.40 -4.56 -8.20
N GLY A 600 -23.48 -5.26 -7.85
CA GLY A 600 -23.62 -6.72 -7.93
C GLY A 600 -23.69 -7.42 -6.58
N GLU A 601 -23.92 -8.74 -6.59
CA GLU A 601 -23.93 -9.54 -5.36
C GLU A 601 -22.53 -9.64 -4.74
N GLY A 602 -22.47 -9.53 -3.41
CA GLY A 602 -21.23 -9.59 -2.62
C GLY A 602 -20.62 -8.22 -2.29
N VAL A 603 -21.15 -7.12 -2.84
CA VAL A 603 -20.71 -5.75 -2.52
C VAL A 603 -21.54 -5.21 -1.35
N TYR A 604 -21.05 -5.41 -0.12
CA TYR A 604 -21.67 -4.94 1.11
C TYR A 604 -20.62 -4.32 2.06
N PRO A 605 -20.98 -3.30 2.86
CA PRO A 605 -20.00 -2.59 3.67
C PRO A 605 -19.58 -3.33 4.94
N ASP A 606 -18.28 -3.41 5.18
CA ASP A 606 -17.71 -3.89 6.44
C ASP A 606 -17.28 -2.72 7.35
N VAL A 607 -18.28 -2.14 8.03
CA VAL A 607 -18.05 -1.05 8.98
C VAL A 607 -17.24 -1.48 10.20
N ASP A 608 -17.29 -2.77 10.57
CA ASP A 608 -16.56 -3.29 11.72
C ASP A 608 -15.07 -3.35 11.39
N ALA A 609 -14.67 -3.89 10.23
CA ALA A 609 -13.28 -3.87 9.79
C ALA A 609 -12.77 -2.44 9.57
N THR A 610 -13.59 -1.51 9.07
CA THR A 610 -13.22 -0.09 8.96
C THR A 610 -12.99 0.54 10.33
N ASN A 611 -13.91 0.34 11.28
CA ASN A 611 -13.79 0.88 12.63
C ASN A 611 -12.68 0.20 13.46
N ILE A 612 -12.43 -1.09 13.29
CA ILE A 612 -11.27 -1.79 13.85
C ILE A 612 -9.99 -1.25 13.22
N TYR A 613 -9.96 -1.01 11.91
CA TYR A 613 -8.72 -0.52 11.29
C TYR A 613 -8.40 0.92 11.71
N TYR A 614 -9.39 1.80 11.87
CA TYR A 614 -9.15 3.23 12.17
C TYR A 614 -9.45 3.69 13.61
N GLY A 615 -10.15 2.88 14.41
CA GLY A 615 -10.54 3.16 15.80
C GLY A 615 -11.85 3.94 15.99
N GLY A 616 -12.55 4.34 14.93
CA GLY A 616 -13.78 5.13 15.02
C GLY A 616 -13.58 6.46 15.77
N THR A 617 -14.56 6.85 16.62
CA THR A 617 -14.39 7.98 17.57
C THR A 617 -13.33 7.70 18.65
N ASN A 618 -13.03 6.42 18.91
CA ASN A 618 -11.99 5.95 19.83
C ASN A 618 -10.60 5.85 19.18
N ILE A 619 -10.38 6.55 18.06
CA ILE A 619 -9.07 6.74 17.43
C ILE A 619 -7.99 7.07 18.48
N ARG A 620 -7.00 6.19 18.61
CA ARG A 620 -5.84 6.34 19.52
C ARG A 620 -4.62 6.90 18.78
N GLY A 621 -4.83 8.05 18.13
CA GLY A 621 -3.76 8.85 17.51
C GLY A 621 -3.15 9.87 18.48
N THR A 622 -2.28 10.75 17.96
CA THR A 622 -1.78 11.95 18.66
C THR A 622 -1.61 13.09 17.67
N LYS A 623 -1.68 14.34 18.13
CA LYS A 623 -1.53 15.56 17.32
C LYS A 623 -2.55 15.67 16.19
N ILE A 624 -3.84 15.51 16.53
CA ILE A 624 -4.97 15.65 15.61
C ILE A 624 -5.98 16.64 16.19
N VAL A 625 -6.22 17.77 15.53
CA VAL A 625 -7.32 18.68 15.90
C VAL A 625 -8.60 18.21 15.20
N PHE A 626 -9.64 17.94 15.98
CA PHE A 626 -11.00 17.69 15.47
C PHE A 626 -11.86 18.95 15.63
N THR A 627 -12.61 19.30 14.60
CA THR A 627 -13.57 20.41 14.62
C THR A 627 -14.89 19.98 14.03
N ASN A 628 -16.01 20.49 14.55
CA ASN A 628 -17.35 20.22 14.02
C ASN A 628 -18.23 21.47 14.14
N GLY A 629 -19.17 21.67 13.21
CA GLY A 629 -20.23 22.68 13.36
C GLY A 629 -21.32 22.20 14.31
N SER A 630 -22.00 23.10 15.03
CA SER A 630 -23.11 22.71 15.92
C SER A 630 -24.32 22.15 15.19
N GLN A 631 -24.58 22.62 13.97
CA GLN A 631 -25.70 22.20 13.10
C GLN A 631 -25.26 21.20 12.00
N ASP A 632 -23.98 20.81 11.97
CA ASP A 632 -23.47 19.80 11.04
C ASP A 632 -24.08 18.42 11.35
N PRO A 633 -24.84 17.80 10.43
CA PRO A 633 -25.41 16.47 10.67
C PRO A 633 -24.36 15.36 10.75
N TRP A 634 -23.16 15.55 10.18
CA TRP A 634 -22.08 14.57 10.22
C TRP A 634 -21.34 14.50 11.55
N ARG A 635 -21.52 15.48 12.46
CA ARG A 635 -20.75 15.59 13.72
C ARG A 635 -20.78 14.34 14.60
N HIS A 636 -21.82 13.52 14.51
CA HIS A 636 -21.97 12.29 15.30
C HIS A 636 -21.16 11.10 14.75
N ALA A 637 -20.68 11.17 13.52
CA ALA A 637 -19.63 10.29 12.99
C ALA A 637 -18.21 10.82 13.26
N SER A 638 -18.07 11.97 13.93
CA SER A 638 -16.79 12.60 14.27
C SER A 638 -16.41 12.44 15.73
N LYS A 639 -15.11 12.53 16.02
CA LYS A 639 -14.61 12.51 17.40
C LYS A 639 -15.02 13.79 18.13
N GLN A 640 -15.95 13.68 19.07
CA GLN A 640 -16.41 14.81 19.89
C GLN A 640 -15.71 14.89 21.26
N THR A 641 -15.19 13.78 21.80
CA THR A 641 -14.41 13.75 23.06
C THR A 641 -13.03 14.36 22.86
N SER A 642 -12.69 15.35 23.70
CA SER A 642 -11.44 16.13 23.62
C SER A 642 -10.37 15.61 24.57
N SER A 643 -9.10 15.62 24.15
CA SER A 643 -7.93 15.32 24.99
C SER A 643 -6.76 16.24 24.64
N PRO A 644 -5.69 16.33 25.47
CA PRO A 644 -4.55 17.22 25.18
C PRO A 644 -3.87 16.96 23.83
N ASP A 645 -3.70 15.69 23.46
CA ASP A 645 -3.09 15.30 22.17
C ASP A 645 -4.08 15.19 21.01
N MET A 646 -5.38 15.14 21.29
CA MET A 646 -6.45 15.12 20.28
C MET A 646 -7.58 16.05 20.71
N PRO A 647 -7.38 17.38 20.64
CA PRO A 647 -8.40 18.33 21.02
C PRO A 647 -9.57 18.27 20.03
N SER A 648 -10.78 18.25 20.56
CA SER A 648 -12.03 18.34 19.81
C SER A 648 -12.77 19.63 20.17
N TYR A 649 -13.26 20.33 19.15
CA TYR A 649 -14.00 21.59 19.28
C TYR A 649 -15.32 21.57 18.50
N ILE A 650 -16.40 22.00 19.15
CA ILE A 650 -17.71 22.23 18.51
C ILE A 650 -17.92 23.73 18.36
N ILE A 651 -18.09 24.20 17.13
CA ILE A 651 -18.33 25.61 16.81
C ILE A 651 -19.83 25.86 16.93
N THR A 652 -20.26 26.43 18.06
CA THR A 652 -21.67 26.70 18.33
C THR A 652 -22.11 28.05 17.75
N CYS A 653 -22.85 28.00 16.65
CA CYS A 653 -23.60 29.15 16.12
C CYS A 653 -24.79 28.71 15.26
N HIS A 654 -25.77 29.60 15.10
CA HIS A 654 -26.71 29.54 13.97
C HIS A 654 -25.96 29.72 12.66
N ASN A 655 -26.23 28.82 11.71
CA ASN A 655 -25.59 28.63 10.41
C ASN A 655 -24.17 27.99 10.47
N CYS A 656 -23.78 27.40 11.60
CA CYS A 656 -22.54 26.62 11.75
C CYS A 656 -22.73 25.15 11.30
N GLY A 657 -22.69 24.92 9.98
CA GLY A 657 -22.71 23.60 9.35
C GLY A 657 -21.32 22.95 9.17
N HIS A 658 -21.21 22.14 8.13
CA HIS A 658 -20.07 21.27 7.83
C HIS A 658 -18.86 22.04 7.28
N GLY A 659 -17.69 21.86 7.88
CA GLY A 659 -16.45 22.56 7.49
C GLY A 659 -16.38 24.03 7.92
N THR A 660 -17.14 24.43 8.95
CA THR A 660 -17.25 25.83 9.42
C THR A 660 -15.91 26.48 9.75
N ASP A 661 -14.95 25.75 10.31
CA ASP A 661 -13.62 26.28 10.63
C ASP A 661 -12.84 26.74 9.39
N LEU A 662 -12.92 25.97 8.29
CA LEU A 662 -12.24 26.31 7.03
C LEU A 662 -13.05 27.22 6.10
N ARG A 663 -14.38 27.13 6.10
CA ARG A 663 -15.26 27.89 5.19
C ARG A 663 -15.93 29.12 5.83
N GLY A 664 -15.82 29.26 7.16
CA GLY A 664 -16.54 30.29 7.91
C GLY A 664 -18.02 29.95 8.09
N CYS A 665 -18.84 30.97 8.35
CA CYS A 665 -20.29 30.87 8.46
C CYS A 665 -20.94 32.07 7.74
N PRO A 666 -22.02 31.87 6.95
CA PRO A 666 -22.45 30.58 6.39
C PRO A 666 -21.36 29.99 5.47
N GLN A 667 -21.38 28.68 5.22
CA GLN A 667 -20.32 28.00 4.45
C GLN A 667 -20.49 28.17 2.93
N SER A 668 -21.66 28.65 2.49
CA SER A 668 -21.99 28.93 1.09
C SER A 668 -22.71 30.28 0.98
N PRO A 669 -22.37 31.15 0.00
CA PRO A 669 -21.25 31.01 -0.94
C PRO A 669 -19.89 31.12 -0.24
N LEU A 670 -18.85 30.50 -0.82
CA LEU A 670 -17.51 30.46 -0.22
C LEU A 670 -16.91 31.87 -0.06
N SER A 671 -16.52 32.20 1.17
CA SER A 671 -15.69 33.35 1.53
C SER A 671 -14.50 32.84 2.36
N PRO A 672 -13.24 33.23 2.08
CA PRO A 672 -12.07 32.70 2.80
C PRO A 672 -12.13 32.87 4.33
N GLU A 673 -12.75 33.94 4.81
CA GLU A 673 -12.96 34.18 6.25
C GLU A 673 -14.40 33.93 6.72
N GLY A 674 -15.36 33.74 5.80
CA GLY A 674 -16.81 33.71 6.06
C GLY A 674 -17.50 35.06 5.83
N ASP A 675 -18.76 35.19 6.28
CA ASP A 675 -19.49 36.47 6.29
C ASP A 675 -20.02 36.74 7.70
N ALA A 676 -19.27 37.56 8.45
CA ALA A 676 -19.57 37.89 9.84
C ALA A 676 -20.94 38.58 10.03
N GLN A 677 -21.55 39.17 8.99
CA GLN A 677 -22.88 39.78 9.08
C GLN A 677 -24.01 38.74 9.03
N LYS A 678 -23.74 37.54 8.49
CA LYS A 678 -24.70 36.43 8.37
C LYS A 678 -24.43 35.29 9.35
N CYS A 679 -23.38 35.42 10.16
CA CYS A 679 -23.06 34.50 11.24
C CYS A 679 -23.55 35.05 12.57
N SER A 680 -24.32 34.26 13.31
CA SER A 680 -24.82 34.63 14.65
C SER A 680 -23.73 34.74 15.73
N SER A 681 -22.60 34.07 15.54
CA SER A 681 -21.44 34.15 16.45
C SER A 681 -20.11 34.01 15.69
N PRO A 682 -19.65 35.09 15.01
CA PRO A 682 -18.34 35.09 14.36
C PRO A 682 -17.22 34.75 15.36
N ASP A 683 -17.36 35.23 16.60
CA ASP A 683 -16.46 34.94 17.72
C ASP A 683 -16.28 33.45 18.01
N ALA A 684 -17.31 32.62 17.82
CA ALA A 684 -17.19 31.18 18.01
C ALA A 684 -16.24 30.56 16.97
N VAL A 685 -16.37 30.97 15.70
CA VAL A 685 -15.48 30.55 14.61
C VAL A 685 -14.06 31.06 14.87
N HIS A 686 -13.89 32.33 15.25
CA HIS A 686 -12.58 32.91 15.54
C HIS A 686 -11.88 32.24 16.73
N LYS A 687 -12.60 31.91 17.82
CA LYS A 687 -12.04 31.21 18.99
C LYS A 687 -11.48 29.83 18.60
N VAL A 688 -12.21 29.04 17.83
CA VAL A 688 -11.73 27.72 17.39
C VAL A 688 -10.58 27.86 16.38
N ARG A 689 -10.61 28.86 15.48
CA ARG A 689 -9.47 29.17 14.59
C ARG A 689 -8.20 29.54 15.36
N GLN A 690 -8.28 30.27 16.48
CA GLN A 690 -7.13 30.49 17.35
C GLN A 690 -6.63 29.19 18.01
N LYS A 691 -7.53 28.28 18.42
CA LYS A 691 -7.11 26.96 18.95
C LYS A 691 -6.47 26.05 17.90
N ILE A 692 -6.93 26.08 16.64
CA ILE A 692 -6.24 25.42 15.53
C ILE A 692 -4.82 25.97 15.40
N ILE A 693 -4.68 27.30 15.39
CA ILE A 693 -3.39 28.00 15.30
C ILE A 693 -2.44 27.60 16.45
N GLU A 694 -2.90 27.63 17.71
CA GLU A 694 -2.10 27.26 18.88
C GLU A 694 -1.54 25.83 18.78
N ASN A 695 -2.37 24.88 18.33
CA ASN A 695 -1.95 23.48 18.17
C ASN A 695 -0.99 23.29 16.98
N ILE A 696 -1.22 23.95 15.85
CA ILE A 696 -0.29 23.90 14.70
C ILE A 696 1.09 24.44 15.11
N ASP A 697 1.14 25.59 15.80
CA ASP A 697 2.39 26.22 16.23
C ASP A 697 3.19 25.33 17.21
N LEU A 698 2.48 24.75 18.19
CA LEU A 698 3.05 23.81 19.14
C LEU A 698 3.58 22.53 18.47
N TRP A 699 2.82 21.93 17.55
CA TRP A 699 3.21 20.66 16.95
C TRP A 699 4.26 20.81 15.86
N LEU A 700 4.29 21.93 15.13
CA LEU A 700 5.37 22.25 14.19
C LEU A 700 6.70 22.51 14.91
N SER A 701 6.71 23.27 16.01
CA SER A 701 7.92 23.54 16.80
C SER A 701 8.50 22.25 17.40
N GLN A 702 7.67 21.40 18.03
CA GLN A 702 8.07 20.07 18.51
C GLN A 702 8.63 19.17 17.39
N CYS A 703 8.13 19.32 16.16
CA CYS A 703 8.61 18.56 15.00
C CYS A 703 10.02 18.98 14.57
N GLN A 704 10.35 20.27 14.73
CA GLN A 704 11.68 20.80 14.38
C GLN A 704 12.75 20.39 15.41
N GLU A 705 12.42 20.38 16.71
CA GLU A 705 13.36 19.95 17.76
C GLU A 705 13.83 18.49 17.62
N MET A 706 13.00 17.60 17.06
CA MET A 706 13.39 16.23 16.73
C MET A 706 14.57 16.12 15.76
N SER A 707 14.92 17.19 15.02
CA SER A 707 16.09 17.24 14.15
C SER A 707 17.34 17.84 14.82
N PHE A 708 17.20 18.51 15.97
CA PHE A 708 18.28 19.24 16.64
C PHE A 708 18.79 18.62 17.95
N PHE A 709 18.06 17.68 18.58
CA PHE A 709 18.52 17.04 19.82
C PHE A 709 19.61 15.98 19.60
N THR A 710 20.81 16.44 19.28
CA THR A 710 22.05 15.78 19.71
C THR A 710 22.73 16.70 20.73
N ILE A 711 23.14 16.14 21.88
CA ILE A 711 23.80 16.85 22.99
C ILE A 711 22.89 17.80 23.79
N PHE A 712 22.30 17.28 24.88
CA PHE A 712 22.43 17.91 26.20
C PHE A 712 22.41 16.82 27.27
N SER A 713 23.52 16.65 27.99
CA SER A 713 23.54 15.84 29.20
C SER A 713 22.99 16.67 30.36
N LEU A 714 22.11 16.10 31.18
CA LEU A 714 21.92 16.59 32.54
C LEU A 714 21.94 15.45 33.55
N SER A 715 22.69 15.72 34.60
CA SER A 715 23.15 14.81 35.64
C SER A 715 22.12 14.58 36.74
N SER A 716 22.18 13.37 37.30
CA SER A 716 22.10 13.09 38.75
C SER A 716 20.94 13.68 39.57
N CYS A 717 20.04 12.79 40.02
CA CYS A 717 19.52 12.86 41.38
C CYS A 717 19.62 11.48 42.05
N TYR A 718 20.32 11.41 43.17
CA TYR A 718 20.45 10.23 44.04
C TYR A 718 19.33 10.23 45.09
N GLY A 719 18.77 9.06 45.42
CA GLY A 719 17.87 8.85 46.54
C GLY A 719 17.88 7.39 46.99
N TYR A 720 18.42 7.11 48.18
CA TYR A 720 18.69 5.75 48.67
C TYR A 720 17.47 5.07 49.32
N GLY A 721 17.38 3.73 49.24
CA GLY A 721 16.40 2.92 49.98
C GLY A 721 16.47 1.40 49.74
N MET A 722 17.40 0.71 50.40
CA MET A 722 17.54 -0.77 50.48
C MET A 722 17.35 -1.23 51.95
N PRO A 723 17.37 -2.53 52.33
CA PRO A 723 17.02 -3.79 51.63
C PRO A 723 16.23 -4.81 52.53
N ARG A 724 15.75 -5.93 51.96
CA ARG A 724 15.80 -7.33 52.50
C ARG A 724 14.94 -8.28 51.62
N MET A 725 15.54 -9.21 50.89
CA MET A 725 15.83 -10.61 51.29
C MET A 725 14.59 -11.47 51.63
N MET A 726 14.24 -12.41 50.73
CA MET A 726 14.58 -13.81 50.97
C MET A 726 14.69 -14.60 49.65
N PHE A 727 15.61 -15.57 49.65
CA PHE A 727 15.91 -16.50 48.56
C PHE A 727 15.14 -17.83 48.73
N ASN A 728 14.95 -18.53 47.60
CA ASN A 728 15.11 -19.98 47.39
C ASN A 728 13.90 -20.79 46.89
N LYS A 729 14.26 -21.76 46.04
CA LYS A 729 13.50 -22.92 45.50
C LYS A 729 12.49 -22.61 44.39
N LEU A 730 12.33 -23.47 43.37
CA LEU A 730 13.18 -24.54 42.81
C LEU A 730 12.62 -24.86 41.39
N THR A 731 13.49 -25.27 40.47
CA THR A 731 13.26 -26.07 39.25
C THR A 731 11.83 -26.39 38.75
N ALA A 732 11.68 -26.25 37.42
CA ALA A 732 10.88 -27.08 36.49
C ALA A 732 9.41 -26.71 36.16
N SER A 733 9.24 -25.81 35.19
CA SER A 733 8.83 -26.20 33.81
C SER A 733 9.41 -25.18 32.81
N ARG A 734 9.60 -25.57 31.54
CA ARG A 734 10.12 -24.68 30.47
C ARG A 734 9.05 -23.73 29.90
N TYR A 735 7.78 -24.02 30.18
CA TYR A 735 6.63 -23.31 29.63
C TYR A 735 5.55 -23.14 30.71
N LEU A 736 4.93 -21.96 30.77
CA LEU A 736 3.75 -21.67 31.58
C LEU A 736 2.55 -22.53 31.14
N THR A 737 2.45 -22.79 29.83
CA THR A 737 1.54 -23.80 29.25
C THR A 737 2.04 -24.24 27.88
N THR A 738 1.75 -25.49 27.52
CA THR A 738 1.93 -26.06 26.18
C THR A 738 0.59 -26.42 25.52
N GLN A 739 -0.53 -25.90 26.05
CA GLN A 739 -1.85 -26.13 25.48
C GLN A 739 -1.99 -25.36 24.16
N GLU A 740 -2.08 -26.09 23.05
CA GLU A 740 -2.41 -25.52 21.75
C GLU A 740 -3.91 -25.17 21.68
N LEU A 741 -4.21 -23.95 21.23
CA LEU A 741 -5.57 -23.50 20.94
C LEU A 741 -5.59 -23.03 19.49
N TRP A 742 -6.33 -23.76 18.67
CA TRP A 742 -6.38 -23.56 17.22
C TRP A 742 -7.53 -22.61 16.85
N PHE A 743 -7.22 -21.58 16.07
CA PHE A 743 -8.18 -20.64 15.50
C PHE A 743 -8.29 -20.86 13.99
N ASN A 744 -9.53 -20.99 13.49
CA ASN A 744 -9.79 -21.04 12.05
C ASN A 744 -9.62 -19.66 11.43
N GLN A 745 -8.39 -19.34 11.02
CA GLN A 745 -8.12 -18.19 10.14
C GLN A 745 -8.74 -18.42 8.76
N THR A 746 -9.40 -17.41 8.22
CA THR A 746 -9.63 -17.35 6.77
C THR A 746 -8.30 -17.00 6.10
N LEU A 747 -7.93 -17.75 5.05
CA LEU A 747 -6.74 -17.48 4.22
C LEU A 747 -6.77 -16.10 3.55
N ASP A 748 -7.93 -15.48 3.54
CA ASP A 748 -8.21 -14.23 2.86
C ASP A 748 -8.99 -13.33 3.83
N HIS A 749 -8.30 -12.33 4.39
CA HIS A 749 -8.91 -11.26 5.18
C HIS A 749 -9.73 -10.28 4.31
N PHE A 750 -9.80 -10.52 2.99
CA PHE A 750 -10.63 -9.81 2.03
C PHE A 750 -11.70 -10.71 1.37
N SER A 751 -11.85 -11.98 1.78
CA SER A 751 -12.94 -12.84 1.29
C SER A 751 -14.26 -12.51 2.03
N PRO A 752 -15.33 -12.11 1.33
CA PRO A 752 -16.59 -11.67 1.95
C PRO A 752 -17.46 -12.81 2.49
N TYR A 753 -16.98 -14.06 2.52
CA TYR A 753 -17.85 -15.25 2.59
C TYR A 753 -18.16 -15.83 3.98
N ASP A 754 -17.52 -15.40 5.08
CA ASP A 754 -17.85 -15.93 6.43
C ASP A 754 -17.59 -14.96 7.61
N HIS A 755 -18.06 -13.72 7.48
CA HIS A 755 -17.81 -12.66 8.48
C HIS A 755 -18.52 -12.89 9.83
N SER A 756 -19.68 -13.56 9.84
CA SER A 756 -20.44 -13.80 11.07
C SER A 756 -19.73 -14.78 12.02
N GLN A 757 -19.14 -15.85 11.49
CA GLN A 757 -18.33 -16.78 12.27
C GLN A 757 -17.01 -16.16 12.72
N PHE A 758 -16.37 -15.30 11.91
CA PHE A 758 -15.18 -14.57 12.35
C PHE A 758 -15.47 -13.67 13.55
N LYS A 759 -16.52 -12.84 13.46
CA LYS A 759 -16.90 -11.92 14.54
C LYS A 759 -17.26 -12.67 15.82
N GLN A 760 -18.09 -13.71 15.72
CA GLN A 760 -18.46 -14.54 16.85
C GLN A 760 -17.22 -15.21 17.47
N ARG A 761 -16.34 -15.84 16.67
CA ARG A 761 -15.14 -16.53 17.18
C ARG A 761 -14.07 -15.59 17.73
N TYR A 762 -13.95 -14.37 17.20
CA TYR A 762 -13.04 -13.35 17.75
C TYR A 762 -13.49 -12.88 19.13
N TYR A 763 -14.80 -12.62 19.32
CA TYR A 763 -15.32 -12.28 20.64
C TYR A 763 -15.35 -13.48 21.59
N GLU A 764 -15.67 -14.69 21.12
CA GLU A 764 -15.51 -15.93 21.90
C GLU A 764 -14.05 -16.18 22.30
N PHE A 765 -13.08 -15.86 21.45
CA PHE A 765 -11.66 -15.89 21.80
C PHE A 765 -11.36 -14.87 22.91
N LEU A 766 -11.75 -13.60 22.74
CA LEU A 766 -11.57 -12.58 23.78
C LEU A 766 -12.23 -12.99 25.11
N ASP A 767 -13.41 -13.60 25.08
CA ASP A 767 -14.12 -14.12 26.26
C ASP A 767 -13.43 -15.35 26.87
N ASN A 768 -12.87 -16.26 26.07
CA ASN A 768 -12.09 -17.41 26.58
C ASN A 768 -10.77 -16.97 27.24
N PHE A 769 -10.23 -15.81 26.87
CA PHE A 769 -9.05 -15.19 27.50
C PHE A 769 -9.40 -14.11 28.55
N ARG A 770 -10.68 -13.96 28.93
CA ARG A 770 -11.08 -13.20 30.13
C ARG A 770 -10.71 -13.98 31.39
N ILE A 771 -9.42 -13.93 31.74
CA ILE A 771 -9.00 -14.12 33.11
C ILE A 771 -9.68 -13.02 33.94
N PRO A 772 -10.42 -13.35 35.02
CA PRO A 772 -10.75 -12.36 36.03
C PRO A 772 -9.42 -11.86 36.63
N ASP A 773 -9.13 -10.57 36.42
CA ASP A 773 -8.17 -9.78 37.19
C ASP A 773 -6.72 -9.73 36.63
N GLY A 774 -6.51 -9.13 35.44
CA GLY A 774 -5.15 -8.72 35.02
C GLY A 774 -4.99 -8.22 33.56
N PRO A 775 -3.90 -7.50 33.22
CA PRO A 775 -3.57 -7.15 31.84
C PRO A 775 -3.26 -8.40 31.01
N ILE A 776 -3.59 -8.38 29.71
CA ILE A 776 -3.28 -9.48 28.78
C ILE A 776 -1.90 -9.23 28.14
N PHE A 777 -1.02 -10.22 28.24
CA PHE A 777 0.31 -10.18 27.63
C PHE A 777 0.37 -11.10 26.41
N LEU A 778 0.41 -10.49 25.22
CA LEU A 778 0.52 -11.19 23.95
C LEU A 778 1.99 -11.31 23.54
N VAL A 779 2.54 -12.51 23.64
CA VAL A 779 3.89 -12.81 23.14
C VAL A 779 3.80 -13.31 21.70
N LEU A 780 4.38 -12.57 20.76
CA LEU A 780 4.48 -12.96 19.36
C LEU A 780 5.68 -13.91 19.15
N CYS A 781 5.43 -15.10 18.63
CA CYS A 781 6.48 -15.99 18.14
C CYS A 781 7.08 -15.46 16.83
N GLY A 782 8.36 -15.76 16.58
CA GLY A 782 9.06 -15.48 15.33
C GLY A 782 9.09 -16.68 14.40
N GLU A 783 10.20 -16.82 13.66
CA GLU A 783 10.45 -17.93 12.74
C GLU A 783 10.41 -19.30 13.44
N GLY A 784 9.39 -20.11 13.13
CA GLY A 784 9.23 -21.48 13.63
C GLY A 784 8.00 -21.70 14.53
N PRO A 785 7.75 -22.96 14.98
CA PRO A 785 6.58 -23.28 15.79
C PRO A 785 6.66 -22.66 17.20
N CYS A 786 5.54 -22.10 17.67
CA CYS A 786 5.36 -21.70 19.07
C CYS A 786 5.36 -22.94 19.98
N ASN A 787 6.47 -23.21 20.67
CA ASN A 787 6.59 -24.39 21.56
C ASN A 787 5.92 -24.22 22.95
N GLY A 788 5.09 -23.19 23.14
CA GLY A 788 4.44 -22.84 24.41
C GLY A 788 4.77 -21.41 24.88
N ILE A 789 4.04 -20.91 25.88
CA ILE A 789 4.35 -19.62 26.51
C ILE A 789 5.53 -19.82 27.47
N VAL A 790 6.63 -19.13 27.23
CA VAL A 790 7.88 -19.24 28.00
C VAL A 790 7.72 -18.65 29.41
N ASN A 791 8.47 -19.18 30.38
CA ASN A 791 8.40 -18.75 31.79
C ASN A 791 9.23 -17.47 32.03
N ASP A 792 8.84 -16.38 31.38
CA ASP A 792 9.58 -15.12 31.37
C ASP A 792 9.27 -14.21 32.59
N TYR A 793 10.34 -13.62 33.12
CA TYR A 793 10.43 -12.74 34.32
C TYR A 793 9.37 -11.62 34.46
N ILE A 794 8.73 -11.22 33.35
CA ILE A 794 7.71 -10.17 33.30
C ILE A 794 6.42 -10.58 34.01
N SER A 795 5.99 -11.84 33.89
CA SER A 795 4.71 -12.32 34.44
C SER A 795 4.68 -12.28 35.98
N ASP A 796 5.69 -12.85 36.63
CA ASP A 796 5.76 -13.01 38.08
C ASP A 796 5.87 -11.69 38.86
N SER A 797 6.48 -10.66 38.25
CA SER A 797 6.62 -9.34 38.88
C SER A 797 5.32 -8.53 38.83
N LEU A 798 4.48 -8.72 37.80
CA LEU A 798 3.23 -7.99 37.61
C LEU A 798 2.05 -8.62 38.36
N ASN A 799 1.93 -9.95 38.34
CA ASN A 799 0.82 -10.65 39.02
C ASN A 799 0.78 -10.39 40.53
N LYS A 800 1.92 -10.08 41.16
CA LYS A 800 2.02 -9.72 42.57
C LYS A 800 1.45 -8.36 42.96
N LYS A 801 1.10 -7.51 41.98
CA LYS A 801 0.83 -6.06 42.21
C LYS A 801 -0.63 -5.63 41.98
N LEU A 802 -1.46 -6.42 41.26
CA LEU A 802 -2.63 -5.86 40.56
C LEU A 802 -4.05 -6.21 41.09
N ASN A 803 -4.22 -7.22 41.95
CA ASN A 803 -5.42 -7.55 42.77
C ASN A 803 -6.73 -6.72 42.52
N ARG A 804 -7.46 -6.95 41.41
CA ARG A 804 -8.65 -6.16 41.00
C ARG A 804 -9.61 -6.84 40.01
N THR A 805 -10.91 -6.78 40.30
CA THR A 805 -12.03 -7.26 39.45
C THR A 805 -12.72 -6.20 38.57
N ASN A 806 -13.24 -6.61 37.40
CA ASN A 806 -14.23 -5.95 36.52
C ASN A 806 -13.80 -4.72 35.67
N VAL A 807 -12.84 -4.87 34.75
CA VAL A 807 -12.62 -3.96 33.59
C VAL A 807 -12.23 -4.81 32.37
N GLU A 808 -12.35 -4.29 31.14
CA GLU A 808 -11.72 -4.92 29.97
C GLU A 808 -10.19 -5.01 30.19
N ASN A 809 -9.60 -6.18 29.94
CA ASN A 809 -8.20 -6.42 30.27
C ASN A 809 -7.28 -5.73 29.23
N PRO A 810 -6.44 -4.75 29.61
CA PRO A 810 -5.60 -4.02 28.67
C PRO A 810 -4.48 -4.90 28.12
N TRP A 811 -4.26 -4.83 26.80
CA TRP A 811 -3.25 -5.66 26.11
C TRP A 811 -1.88 -4.97 26.07
N PHE A 812 -0.82 -5.74 26.25
CA PHE A 812 0.56 -5.33 25.96
C PHE A 812 1.25 -6.42 25.12
N VAL A 813 2.00 -6.02 24.09
CA VAL A 813 2.54 -6.95 23.08
C VAL A 813 4.05 -7.06 23.19
N PHE A 814 4.59 -8.26 23.02
CA PHE A 814 6.02 -8.56 23.14
C PHE A 814 6.50 -9.35 21.94
N GLY A 815 7.75 -9.16 21.56
CA GLY A 815 8.43 -10.03 20.60
C GLY A 815 9.94 -9.82 20.61
N ILE A 816 10.66 -10.78 20.03
CA ILE A 816 12.11 -10.78 19.87
C ILE A 816 12.45 -10.91 18.38
N SER A 817 13.49 -10.24 17.88
CA SER A 817 13.89 -10.28 16.46
C SER A 817 12.79 -9.75 15.52
N TYR A 818 12.47 -10.46 14.43
CA TYR A 818 11.34 -10.18 13.55
C TYR A 818 10.00 -10.13 14.31
N SER A 819 9.77 -10.97 15.33
CA SER A 819 8.55 -10.84 16.14
C SER A 819 8.55 -9.58 17.03
N GLY A 820 9.74 -9.06 17.37
CA GLY A 820 9.93 -7.73 17.95
C GLY A 820 9.60 -6.61 16.97
N ALA A 821 9.93 -6.76 15.69
CA ALA A 821 9.47 -5.86 14.63
C ALA A 821 7.94 -5.90 14.48
N LEU A 822 7.33 -7.09 14.40
CA LEU A 822 5.88 -7.28 14.41
C LEU A 822 5.22 -6.64 15.65
N SER A 823 5.83 -6.77 16.83
CA SER A 823 5.35 -6.15 18.08
C SER A 823 5.33 -4.62 18.01
N ALA A 824 6.37 -4.00 17.46
CA ALA A 824 6.41 -2.56 17.18
C ALA A 824 5.39 -2.16 16.10
N TRP A 825 5.31 -2.91 14.99
CA TRP A 825 4.42 -2.62 13.87
C TRP A 825 2.94 -2.80 14.24
N PHE A 826 2.61 -3.79 15.07
CA PHE A 826 1.26 -4.00 15.59
C PHE A 826 0.84 -2.81 16.46
N ARG A 827 1.69 -2.35 17.38
CA ARG A 827 1.42 -1.15 18.20
C ARG A 827 1.36 0.14 17.36
N LEU A 828 2.16 0.26 16.30
CA LEU A 828 2.09 1.36 15.34
C LEU A 828 0.76 1.37 14.56
N LYS A 829 0.31 0.21 14.05
CA LYS A 829 -0.84 0.11 13.15
C LYS A 829 -2.17 -0.03 13.87
N PHE A 830 -2.17 -0.63 15.07
CA PHE A 830 -3.33 -0.88 15.91
C PHE A 830 -3.14 -0.31 17.33
N PRO A 831 -2.81 0.99 17.49
CA PRO A 831 -2.59 1.59 18.80
C PRO A 831 -3.86 1.62 19.67
N HIS A 832 -5.02 1.32 19.11
CA HIS A 832 -6.29 1.20 19.82
C HIS A 832 -6.52 -0.22 20.41
N LEU A 833 -5.82 -1.26 19.94
CA LEU A 833 -5.93 -2.62 20.50
C LEU A 833 -4.94 -2.89 21.64
N THR A 834 -3.82 -2.15 21.70
CA THR A 834 -2.75 -2.38 22.68
C THR A 834 -2.35 -1.09 23.40
N CYS A 835 -2.05 -1.20 24.69
CA CYS A 835 -1.58 -0.12 25.55
C CYS A 835 -0.09 0.18 25.40
N GLY A 836 0.69 -0.75 24.86
CA GLY A 836 2.09 -0.58 24.56
C GLY A 836 2.73 -1.86 24.05
N SER A 837 3.97 -1.76 23.58
CA SER A 837 4.72 -2.95 23.15
C SER A 837 6.20 -2.92 23.49
N LEU A 838 6.79 -4.11 23.60
CA LEU A 838 8.23 -4.33 23.68
C LEU A 838 8.71 -4.99 22.38
N ALA A 839 9.70 -4.35 21.76
CA ALA A 839 10.37 -4.78 20.55
C ALA A 839 11.84 -5.12 20.87
N SER A 840 12.04 -6.27 21.51
CA SER A 840 13.37 -6.76 21.88
C SER A 840 14.13 -7.21 20.64
N SER A 841 15.32 -6.66 20.44
CA SER A 841 16.10 -6.75 19.21
C SER A 841 15.27 -6.55 17.92
N GLY A 842 14.25 -5.67 17.95
CA GLY A 842 13.25 -5.52 16.89
C GLY A 842 13.81 -4.94 15.59
N VAL A 843 13.82 -5.75 14.53
CA VAL A 843 14.42 -5.41 13.21
C VAL A 843 13.45 -4.56 12.35
N VAL A 844 13.25 -3.29 12.71
CA VAL A 844 12.23 -2.44 12.06
C VAL A 844 12.61 -1.84 10.70
N LEU A 845 13.89 -1.86 10.31
CA LEU A 845 14.39 -1.32 9.03
C LEU A 845 14.55 -2.40 7.95
N ALA A 846 13.68 -2.42 6.94
CA ALA A 846 13.90 -3.22 5.73
C ALA A 846 15.11 -2.67 4.94
N VAL A 847 15.95 -3.54 4.38
CA VAL A 847 17.24 -3.11 3.78
C VAL A 847 17.81 -4.11 2.76
N TYR A 848 18.14 -3.64 1.57
CA TYR A 848 18.73 -4.40 0.46
C TYR A 848 20.22 -4.76 0.61
N ASN A 849 20.93 -4.06 1.47
CA ASN A 849 22.38 -4.15 1.60
C ASN A 849 22.74 -3.81 3.05
N PHE A 850 22.81 -4.83 3.90
CA PHE A 850 22.98 -4.66 5.34
C PHE A 850 24.43 -4.90 5.79
N THR A 851 25.39 -4.12 5.27
CA THR A 851 26.80 -4.25 5.68
C THR A 851 27.05 -4.03 7.18
N GLU A 852 26.17 -3.28 7.83
CA GLU A 852 26.21 -2.92 9.24
C GLU A 852 26.10 -4.15 10.14
N TYR A 853 25.38 -5.19 9.70
CA TYR A 853 25.35 -6.50 10.33
C TYR A 853 26.75 -7.11 10.41
N ASP A 854 27.43 -7.16 9.27
CA ASP A 854 28.75 -7.77 9.15
C ASP A 854 29.83 -6.96 9.88
N LYS A 855 29.78 -5.62 9.77
CA LYS A 855 30.64 -4.71 10.56
C LYS A 855 30.47 -4.93 12.07
N GLN A 856 29.26 -5.20 12.53
CA GLN A 856 28.95 -5.48 13.92
C GLN A 856 29.46 -6.88 14.34
N VAL A 857 29.24 -7.92 13.53
CA VAL A 857 29.81 -9.26 13.75
C VAL A 857 31.34 -9.21 13.87
N LEU A 858 32.03 -8.57 12.91
CA LEU A 858 33.49 -8.40 12.91
C LEU A 858 34.02 -7.62 14.13
N LYS A 859 33.22 -6.70 14.68
CA LYS A 859 33.57 -5.89 15.85
C LYS A 859 33.50 -6.68 17.17
N PHE A 860 32.74 -7.78 17.22
CA PHE A 860 32.55 -8.57 18.45
C PHE A 860 33.15 -9.98 18.39
N ILE A 861 33.66 -10.40 17.23
CA ILE A 861 34.68 -11.48 17.03
C ILE A 861 36.08 -11.11 17.61
N TYR A 862 36.15 -10.10 18.49
CA TYR A 862 37.35 -9.28 18.73
C TYR A 862 37.80 -9.14 20.19
N ILE A 863 36.93 -9.38 21.18
CA ILE A 863 37.11 -8.77 22.50
C ILE A 863 38.32 -9.34 23.29
N GLU A 864 39.22 -8.42 23.64
CA GLU A 864 40.26 -8.62 24.64
C GLU A 864 39.66 -8.94 26.02
N SER A 865 40.26 -9.92 26.68
CA SER A 865 40.00 -10.28 28.07
C SER A 865 40.29 -9.13 29.06
N ILE A 866 39.30 -8.27 29.33
CA ILE A 866 39.33 -7.29 30.43
C ILE A 866 38.36 -7.69 31.54
N VAL A 867 38.67 -8.79 32.22
CA VAL A 867 38.27 -9.01 33.62
C VAL A 867 39.54 -9.34 34.41
N LYS A 868 39.87 -8.48 35.38
CA LYS A 868 41.14 -8.55 36.12
C LYS A 868 41.15 -9.70 37.15
N LEU A 869 42.30 -10.38 37.18
CA LEU A 869 42.92 -11.08 38.33
C LEU A 869 42.37 -12.44 38.79
N LYS A 870 43.25 -13.45 38.63
CA LYS A 870 43.33 -14.77 39.30
C LYS A 870 42.45 -15.92 38.76
N MET A 871 42.90 -16.57 37.70
CA MET A 871 43.67 -17.84 37.76
C MET A 871 44.33 -18.13 36.39
N GLN A 872 45.20 -19.14 36.30
CA GLN A 872 46.20 -19.28 35.22
C GLN A 872 45.73 -20.07 33.98
N VAL A 873 46.41 -19.81 32.85
CA VAL A 873 46.43 -20.53 31.56
C VAL A 873 45.24 -20.25 30.63
N GLY A 874 45.53 -19.72 29.41
CA GLY A 874 44.55 -19.50 28.34
C GLY A 874 44.81 -18.22 27.53
N VAL A 875 45.32 -18.39 26.31
CA VAL A 875 45.78 -17.36 25.36
C VAL A 875 44.72 -16.30 25.01
N SER A 876 45.13 -15.02 24.87
CA SER A 876 44.27 -13.93 24.37
C SER A 876 43.95 -14.08 22.87
N ALA A 877 42.68 -14.26 22.52
CA ALA A 877 42.19 -14.42 21.14
C ALA A 877 41.67 -13.11 20.53
N GLY A 878 42.53 -12.09 20.42
CA GLY A 878 42.16 -10.75 19.92
C GLY A 878 42.00 -10.69 18.38
N PRO A 879 42.58 -9.68 17.68
CA PRO A 879 42.38 -9.48 16.22
C PRO A 879 42.81 -10.66 15.32
N GLU A 880 43.49 -11.66 15.89
CA GLU A 880 43.81 -12.93 15.26
C GLU A 880 42.57 -13.69 14.78
N CYS A 881 41.47 -13.73 15.55
CA CYS A 881 40.27 -14.52 15.18
C CYS A 881 39.61 -14.02 13.88
N LYS A 882 39.46 -12.70 13.75
CA LYS A 882 38.98 -12.07 12.50
C LYS A 882 39.87 -12.44 11.31
N ALA A 883 41.19 -12.30 11.45
CA ALA A 883 42.13 -12.65 10.39
C ALA A 883 42.09 -14.14 10.03
N VAL A 884 41.90 -15.02 11.01
CA VAL A 884 41.70 -16.47 10.82
C VAL A 884 40.46 -16.76 9.98
N LEU A 885 39.31 -16.15 10.29
CA LEU A 885 38.06 -16.36 9.54
C LEU A 885 38.11 -15.78 8.11
N GLN A 886 38.80 -14.65 7.93
CA GLN A 886 39.07 -14.07 6.61
C GLN A 886 39.96 -14.99 5.76
N GLU A 887 41.01 -15.56 6.37
CA GLU A 887 41.89 -16.55 5.73
C GLU A 887 41.16 -17.86 5.41
N ILE A 888 40.32 -18.38 6.32
CA ILE A 888 39.44 -19.54 6.08
C ILE A 888 38.59 -19.34 4.82
N THR A 889 37.98 -18.16 4.68
CA THR A 889 37.14 -17.82 3.52
C THR A 889 37.95 -17.79 2.22
N GLN A 890 39.15 -17.20 2.24
CA GLN A 890 40.07 -17.19 1.09
C GLN A 890 40.55 -18.60 0.71
N ILE A 891 40.90 -19.45 1.69
CA ILE A 891 41.30 -20.84 1.45
C ILE A 891 40.14 -21.65 0.88
N ALA A 892 38.91 -21.42 1.37
CA ALA A 892 37.71 -22.05 0.81
C ALA A 892 37.46 -21.62 -0.64
N GLU A 893 37.53 -20.32 -0.96
CA GLU A 893 37.42 -19.79 -2.33
C GLU A 893 38.44 -20.43 -3.29
N GLN A 894 39.69 -20.57 -2.86
CA GLN A 894 40.75 -21.20 -3.66
C GLN A 894 40.55 -22.71 -3.84
N LYS A 895 40.24 -23.45 -2.77
CA LYS A 895 40.06 -24.91 -2.83
C LYS A 895 38.77 -25.32 -3.55
N LEU A 896 37.68 -24.53 -3.47
CA LEU A 896 36.43 -24.84 -4.20
C LEU A 896 36.63 -24.93 -5.71
N ALA A 897 37.47 -24.07 -6.29
CA ALA A 897 37.77 -24.04 -7.72
C ALA A 897 38.46 -25.32 -8.26
N THR A 898 38.99 -26.19 -7.39
CA THR A 898 39.75 -27.39 -7.77
C THR A 898 39.29 -28.68 -7.08
N GLN A 899 38.64 -28.58 -5.91
CA GLN A 899 38.27 -29.71 -5.05
C GLN A 899 36.89 -29.53 -4.41
N GLY A 900 35.96 -28.87 -5.10
CA GLY A 900 34.70 -28.38 -4.51
C GLY A 900 33.89 -29.41 -3.72
N ASN A 901 33.66 -30.60 -4.26
CA ASN A 901 32.92 -31.65 -3.56
C ASN A 901 33.62 -32.12 -2.27
N SER A 902 34.96 -32.19 -2.27
CA SER A 902 35.75 -32.57 -1.08
C SER A 902 35.71 -31.49 0.00
N VAL A 903 35.75 -30.21 -0.39
CA VAL A 903 35.59 -29.08 0.54
C VAL A 903 34.17 -29.08 1.13
N LYS A 904 33.13 -29.19 0.30
CA LYS A 904 31.74 -29.23 0.76
C LYS A 904 31.48 -30.44 1.67
N ALA A 905 32.04 -31.61 1.36
CA ALA A 905 31.98 -32.80 2.21
C ALA A 905 32.64 -32.64 3.58
N LEU A 906 33.72 -31.85 3.69
CA LEU A 906 34.36 -31.57 4.98
C LEU A 906 33.38 -30.91 5.97
N PHE A 907 32.51 -30.02 5.48
CA PHE A 907 31.48 -29.35 6.27
C PHE A 907 30.15 -30.11 6.35
N GLY A 908 30.02 -31.28 5.69
CA GLY A 908 28.74 -32.01 5.59
C GLY A 908 27.75 -31.37 4.61
N ALA A 909 28.21 -30.48 3.72
CA ALA A 909 27.38 -29.62 2.88
C ALA A 909 27.41 -30.00 1.38
N THR A 910 27.53 -31.29 1.06
CA THR A 910 27.61 -31.78 -0.34
C THR A 910 26.37 -31.50 -1.18
N GLU A 911 25.23 -31.26 -0.54
CA GLU A 911 23.96 -30.92 -1.19
C GLU A 911 23.85 -29.44 -1.63
N LEU A 912 24.78 -28.57 -1.22
CA LEU A 912 24.83 -27.17 -1.66
C LEU A 912 25.59 -27.05 -2.99
N GLU A 913 24.92 -27.32 -4.10
CA GLU A 913 25.54 -27.30 -5.43
C GLU A 913 26.09 -25.90 -5.78
N ASN A 914 25.34 -24.84 -5.49
CA ASN A 914 25.77 -23.46 -5.68
C ASN A 914 26.84 -23.05 -4.65
N ASP A 915 27.91 -22.40 -5.11
CA ASP A 915 28.97 -21.89 -4.23
C ASP A 915 28.47 -20.76 -3.32
N GLY A 916 27.54 -19.93 -3.79
CA GLY A 916 26.95 -18.84 -3.00
C GLY A 916 26.22 -19.38 -1.77
N ASP A 917 25.41 -20.44 -1.94
CA ASP A 917 24.70 -21.13 -0.85
C ASP A 917 25.68 -21.63 0.22
N PHE A 918 26.78 -22.26 -0.23
CA PHE A 918 27.83 -22.75 0.65
C PHE A 918 28.56 -21.62 1.40
N PHE A 919 28.89 -20.50 0.74
CA PHE A 919 29.51 -19.35 1.41
C PHE A 919 28.56 -18.61 2.35
N TYR A 920 27.26 -18.57 2.02
CA TYR A 920 26.25 -18.01 2.90
C TYR A 920 26.11 -18.86 4.18
N TYR A 921 26.04 -20.19 4.04
CA TYR A 921 26.08 -21.15 5.15
C TYR A 921 27.34 -20.97 6.05
N LEU A 922 28.53 -20.90 5.46
CA LEU A 922 29.77 -20.71 6.22
C LEU A 922 29.81 -19.38 6.99
N ALA A 923 29.30 -18.29 6.40
CA ALA A 923 29.33 -16.99 7.06
C ALA A 923 28.27 -16.87 8.17
N ASP A 924 27.09 -17.45 7.96
CA ASP A 924 26.00 -17.42 8.93
C ASP A 924 26.34 -18.24 10.19
N ALA A 925 27.07 -19.35 10.04
CA ALA A 925 27.60 -20.12 11.16
C ALA A 925 28.58 -19.33 12.07
N ALA A 926 29.37 -18.41 11.49
CA ALA A 926 30.22 -17.50 12.26
C ALA A 926 29.40 -16.35 12.89
N ALA A 927 28.46 -15.78 12.15
CA ALA A 927 27.59 -14.70 12.64
C ALA A 927 26.71 -15.16 13.82
N SER A 928 26.21 -16.39 13.77
CA SER A 928 25.42 -17.04 14.82
C SER A 928 26.16 -17.08 16.17
N ALA A 929 27.49 -17.28 16.17
CA ALA A 929 28.30 -17.23 17.40
C ALA A 929 28.19 -15.89 18.12
N VAL A 930 28.22 -14.77 17.37
CA VAL A 930 28.05 -13.42 17.93
C VAL A 930 26.59 -13.16 18.28
N GLN A 931 25.65 -13.52 17.40
CA GLN A 931 24.21 -13.29 17.59
C GLN A 931 23.67 -13.93 18.88
N TYR A 932 24.20 -15.09 19.28
CA TYR A 932 23.79 -15.81 20.49
C TYR A 932 24.79 -15.72 21.65
N GLY A 933 25.81 -14.85 21.55
CA GLY A 933 26.70 -14.50 22.68
C GLY A 933 27.70 -15.57 23.07
N ASN A 934 28.18 -16.37 22.11
CA ASN A 934 29.24 -17.38 22.29
C ASN A 934 30.43 -17.19 21.32
N PRO A 935 30.96 -15.96 21.09
CA PRO A 935 32.06 -15.75 20.14
C PRO A 935 33.35 -16.49 20.55
N ASP A 936 33.58 -16.70 21.85
CA ASP A 936 34.76 -17.40 22.36
C ASP A 936 34.81 -18.89 21.96
N GLU A 937 33.65 -19.54 21.82
CA GLU A 937 33.56 -20.96 21.40
C GLU A 937 33.93 -21.16 19.93
N LEU A 938 33.76 -20.11 19.12
CA LEU A 938 34.25 -20.02 17.74
C LEU A 938 35.75 -19.64 17.73
N CYS A 939 36.11 -18.57 18.44
CA CYS A 939 37.42 -17.95 18.29
C CYS A 939 38.56 -18.70 18.97
N SER A 940 38.37 -19.21 20.19
CA SER A 940 39.46 -19.84 20.94
C SER A 940 40.03 -21.08 20.21
N PRO A 941 39.20 -22.04 19.74
CA PRO A 941 39.71 -23.22 19.04
C PRO A 941 40.37 -22.86 17.70
N LEU A 942 39.81 -21.90 16.95
CA LEU A 942 40.37 -21.49 15.66
C LEU A 942 41.74 -20.80 15.81
N VAL A 943 41.88 -19.90 16.78
CA VAL A 943 43.17 -19.22 17.05
C VAL A 943 44.23 -20.21 17.57
N GLU A 944 43.83 -21.20 18.37
CA GLU A 944 44.72 -22.27 18.84
C GLU A 944 45.16 -23.19 17.69
N SER A 945 44.23 -23.69 16.86
CA SER A 945 44.54 -24.48 15.67
C SER A 945 45.53 -23.78 14.74
N LYS A 946 45.37 -22.45 14.52
CA LYS A 946 46.32 -21.68 13.70
C LYS A 946 47.71 -21.62 14.33
N LYS A 947 47.80 -21.51 15.66
CA LYS A 947 49.09 -21.48 16.39
C LYS A 947 49.78 -22.84 16.39
N ASN A 948 49.01 -23.93 16.36
CA ASN A 948 49.52 -25.30 16.27
C ASN A 948 49.89 -25.73 14.83
N GLY A 949 49.50 -24.96 13.80
CA GLY A 949 49.73 -25.30 12.40
C GLY A 949 48.75 -26.35 11.84
N GLU A 950 47.55 -26.44 12.41
CA GLU A 950 46.49 -27.36 11.99
C GLU A 950 45.74 -26.85 10.74
N ASP A 951 45.01 -27.71 10.01
CA ASP A 951 44.21 -27.27 8.86
C ASP A 951 42.98 -26.48 9.33
N MET A 952 42.99 -25.19 9.02
CA MET A 952 41.96 -24.24 9.45
C MET A 952 40.55 -24.55 8.94
N LEU A 953 40.40 -25.21 7.78
CA LEU A 953 39.08 -25.65 7.32
C LEU A 953 38.57 -26.82 8.16
N VAL A 954 39.46 -27.73 8.60
CA VAL A 954 39.09 -28.85 9.47
C VAL A 954 38.68 -28.34 10.84
N ALA A 955 39.44 -27.39 11.41
CA ALA A 955 39.09 -26.74 12.66
C ALA A 955 37.71 -26.06 12.60
N TYR A 956 37.43 -25.32 11.52
CA TYR A 956 36.12 -24.65 11.36
C TYR A 956 34.97 -25.63 11.09
N ALA A 957 35.19 -26.67 10.29
CA ALA A 957 34.19 -27.72 10.07
C ALA A 957 33.87 -28.49 11.36
N ASN A 958 34.84 -28.68 12.26
CA ASN A 958 34.62 -29.29 13.57
C ASN A 958 33.81 -28.37 14.50
N TYR A 959 34.04 -27.05 14.47
CA TYR A 959 33.18 -26.09 15.15
C TYR A 959 31.74 -26.16 14.64
N ILE A 960 31.54 -26.05 13.31
CA ILE A 960 30.21 -26.08 12.69
C ILE A 960 29.44 -27.34 13.06
N LYS A 961 30.03 -28.53 12.89
CA LYS A 961 29.38 -29.81 13.22
C LYS A 961 29.00 -29.98 14.70
N LYS A 962 29.66 -29.26 15.60
CA LYS A 962 29.48 -29.40 17.05
C LYS A 962 28.52 -28.36 17.62
N HIS A 963 28.56 -27.13 17.09
CA HIS A 963 27.92 -25.96 17.69
C HIS A 963 26.88 -25.29 16.79
N PHE A 964 26.98 -25.44 15.45
CA PHE A 964 25.99 -24.87 14.54
C PHE A 964 24.82 -25.85 14.34
N SER A 965 23.67 -25.53 14.94
CA SER A 965 22.44 -26.33 14.82
C SER A 965 21.68 -26.15 13.50
N GLY A 966 22.22 -25.40 12.54
CA GLY A 966 21.57 -25.15 11.25
C GLY A 966 21.57 -26.38 10.36
N ASN A 967 20.38 -26.85 9.97
CA ASN A 967 20.23 -27.88 8.95
C ASN A 967 20.67 -27.31 7.59
N VAL A 968 21.67 -27.93 6.97
CA VAL A 968 22.24 -27.53 5.66
C VAL A 968 21.15 -27.40 4.59
N GLN A 969 20.11 -28.25 4.64
CA GLN A 969 18.99 -28.22 3.68
C GLN A 969 18.26 -26.88 3.63
N LEU A 970 18.29 -26.10 4.70
CA LEU A 970 17.65 -24.78 4.79
C LEU A 970 18.38 -23.70 3.95
N TYR A 971 19.59 -24.01 3.47
CA TYR A 971 20.41 -23.19 2.58
C TYR A 971 20.37 -23.71 1.12
N ASN A 972 19.73 -24.85 0.86
CA ASN A 972 19.67 -25.47 -0.46
C ASN A 972 18.48 -24.91 -1.27
N GLN A 973 18.77 -24.23 -2.39
CA GLN A 973 17.73 -23.67 -3.26
C GLN A 973 16.73 -24.72 -3.79
N GLU A 974 17.18 -25.94 -4.12
CA GLU A 974 16.28 -27.02 -4.59
C GLU A 974 15.36 -27.54 -3.48
N TYR A 975 15.85 -27.56 -2.23
CA TYR A 975 15.01 -27.90 -1.08
C TYR A 975 13.94 -26.84 -0.84
N LEU A 976 14.30 -25.56 -0.92
CA LEU A 976 13.38 -24.43 -0.74
C LEU A 976 12.36 -24.28 -1.87
N LYS A 977 12.61 -24.83 -3.07
CA LYS A 977 11.60 -24.92 -4.14
C LYS A 977 10.43 -25.84 -3.79
N ASN A 978 10.59 -26.79 -2.87
CA ASN A 978 9.53 -27.74 -2.51
C ASN A 978 8.30 -27.01 -1.92
N THR A 979 7.17 -27.10 -2.62
CA THR A 979 5.89 -26.48 -2.22
C THR A 979 5.06 -27.34 -1.26
N THR A 980 5.52 -28.56 -0.95
CA THR A 980 4.84 -29.47 -0.02
C THR A 980 4.94 -28.94 1.41
N LEU A 981 3.81 -28.85 2.11
CA LEU A 981 3.80 -28.45 3.52
C LEU A 981 4.39 -29.57 4.40
N THR A 982 5.45 -29.22 5.12
CA THR A 982 6.18 -30.09 6.06
C THR A 982 6.48 -29.34 7.35
N LYS A 983 7.05 -30.02 8.36
CA LYS A 983 7.45 -29.37 9.62
C LYS A 983 8.57 -28.33 9.45
N ASP A 984 9.35 -28.45 8.36
CA ASP A 984 10.51 -27.60 8.07
C ASP A 984 10.21 -26.50 7.03
N SER A 985 8.95 -26.39 6.57
CA SER A 985 8.51 -25.39 5.58
C SER A 985 8.61 -23.93 6.06
N SER A 986 8.89 -23.69 7.35
CA SER A 986 9.06 -22.35 7.92
C SER A 986 10.12 -21.53 7.21
N MET A 987 11.26 -22.14 6.82
CA MET A 987 12.34 -21.42 6.13
C MET A 987 11.96 -21.01 4.71
N ARG A 988 11.13 -21.79 4.00
CA ARG A 988 10.61 -21.37 2.69
C ARG A 988 9.68 -20.15 2.84
N LEU A 989 8.85 -20.14 3.87
CA LEU A 989 7.94 -19.01 4.15
C LEU A 989 8.73 -17.76 4.56
N TRP A 990 9.76 -17.91 5.40
CA TRP A 990 10.66 -16.82 5.75
C TRP A 990 11.39 -16.24 4.54
N TRP A 991 11.97 -17.10 3.70
CA TRP A 991 12.62 -16.66 2.45
C TRP A 991 11.64 -15.95 1.51
N PHE A 992 10.37 -16.34 1.48
CA PHE A 992 9.36 -15.63 0.69
C PHE A 992 9.18 -14.19 1.20
N GLN A 993 8.99 -13.98 2.50
CA GLN A 993 8.88 -12.63 3.09
C GLN A 993 10.15 -11.80 2.88
N VAL A 994 11.32 -12.41 3.01
CA VAL A 994 12.61 -11.79 2.66
C VAL A 994 12.63 -11.33 1.20
N CYS A 995 12.14 -12.17 0.28
CA CYS A 995 12.14 -11.92 -1.15
C CYS A 995 11.02 -10.99 -1.66
N THR A 996 9.99 -10.69 -0.87
CA THR A 996 8.87 -9.81 -1.26
C THR A 996 8.75 -8.52 -0.45
N GLU A 997 9.23 -8.48 0.80
CA GLU A 997 9.01 -7.34 1.71
C GLU A 997 10.34 -6.74 2.22
N VAL A 998 11.10 -7.51 3.00
CA VAL A 998 12.11 -6.93 3.93
C VAL A 998 13.55 -6.90 3.40
N ALA A 999 13.89 -7.77 2.45
CA ALA A 999 15.24 -8.10 1.98
C ALA A 999 16.20 -8.58 3.09
N TYR A 1000 16.57 -7.73 4.05
CA TYR A 1000 17.55 -8.02 5.10
C TYR A 1000 18.88 -8.65 4.61
N PHE A 1001 19.28 -8.42 3.35
CA PHE A 1001 20.39 -9.14 2.73
C PHE A 1001 21.72 -8.82 3.42
N GLN A 1002 22.31 -9.85 4.04
CA GLN A 1002 23.57 -9.77 4.77
C GLN A 1002 24.73 -9.88 3.78
N VAL A 1003 25.34 -8.75 3.42
CA VAL A 1003 26.32 -8.68 2.31
C VAL A 1003 27.66 -8.15 2.77
N ALA A 1004 28.73 -8.63 2.13
CA ALA A 1004 30.11 -8.28 2.46
C ALA A 1004 30.41 -6.78 2.27
N PRO A 1005 30.84 -6.03 3.29
CA PRO A 1005 31.47 -4.71 3.09
C PRO A 1005 32.76 -4.81 2.27
N LYS A 1006 32.98 -3.83 1.38
CA LYS A 1006 34.17 -3.79 0.52
C LYS A 1006 35.47 -3.80 1.35
N ASN A 1007 36.34 -4.77 1.05
CA ASN A 1007 37.68 -4.97 1.59
C ASN A 1007 37.80 -5.32 3.09
N ASP A 1008 36.70 -5.59 3.81
CA ASP A 1008 36.79 -6.00 5.22
C ASP A 1008 35.60 -6.84 5.70
N SER A 1009 35.48 -8.08 5.22
CA SER A 1009 34.38 -9.00 5.54
C SER A 1009 34.87 -10.42 5.79
N ILE A 1010 34.10 -11.23 6.53
CA ILE A 1010 34.23 -12.70 6.60
C ILE A 1010 33.33 -13.43 5.58
N ARG A 1011 32.41 -12.72 4.90
CA ARG A 1011 31.64 -13.26 3.77
C ARG A 1011 32.49 -13.24 2.51
N SER A 1012 32.32 -14.27 1.68
CA SER A 1012 32.84 -14.28 0.32
C SER A 1012 32.23 -13.13 -0.49
N SER A 1013 33.03 -12.59 -1.41
CA SER A 1013 32.55 -11.63 -2.43
C SER A 1013 31.46 -12.21 -3.35
N LYS A 1014 31.29 -13.54 -3.39
CA LYS A 1014 30.17 -14.23 -4.07
C LYS A 1014 28.82 -14.04 -3.38
N VAL A 1015 28.78 -13.57 -2.13
CA VAL A 1015 27.54 -13.37 -1.34
C VAL A 1015 27.22 -11.87 -1.27
N ASP A 1016 26.80 -11.34 -2.41
CA ASP A 1016 26.43 -9.93 -2.59
C ASP A 1016 24.90 -9.75 -2.74
N THR A 1017 24.45 -8.52 -3.00
CA THR A 1017 23.02 -8.25 -3.25
C THR A 1017 22.50 -8.97 -4.49
N ARG A 1018 23.34 -9.24 -5.50
CA ARG A 1018 22.93 -9.92 -6.73
C ARG A 1018 22.67 -11.41 -6.49
N TYR A 1019 23.53 -12.08 -5.72
CA TYR A 1019 23.31 -13.46 -5.26
C TYR A 1019 21.95 -13.63 -4.57
N HIS A 1020 21.60 -12.74 -3.63
CA HIS A 1020 20.32 -12.81 -2.93
C HIS A 1020 19.12 -12.60 -3.86
N LEU A 1021 19.21 -11.65 -4.82
CA LEU A 1021 18.15 -11.42 -5.80
C LEU A 1021 17.95 -12.61 -6.75
N ASP A 1022 19.05 -13.25 -7.18
CA ASP A 1022 18.96 -14.42 -8.05
C ASP A 1022 18.49 -15.67 -7.27
N LEU A 1023 18.84 -15.81 -6.00
CA LEU A 1023 18.27 -16.81 -5.08
C LEU A 1023 16.75 -16.65 -4.96
N CYS A 1024 16.24 -15.42 -4.77
CA CYS A 1024 14.81 -15.13 -4.74
C CYS A 1024 14.09 -15.57 -6.03
N ARG A 1025 14.65 -15.21 -7.20
CA ARG A 1025 14.08 -15.62 -8.50
C ARG A 1025 14.13 -17.12 -8.72
N ASN A 1026 15.22 -17.78 -8.33
CA ASN A 1026 15.38 -19.22 -8.50
C ASN A 1026 14.37 -20.02 -7.68
N ILE A 1027 14.08 -19.59 -6.44
CA ILE A 1027 13.16 -20.31 -5.54
C ILE A 1027 11.69 -19.99 -5.86
N PHE A 1028 11.36 -18.75 -6.23
CA PHE A 1028 9.98 -18.25 -6.28
C PHE A 1028 9.50 -17.82 -7.68
N GLY A 1029 10.39 -17.67 -8.67
CA GLY A 1029 10.07 -17.31 -10.06
C GLY A 1029 10.50 -15.90 -10.47
N GLU A 1030 10.38 -15.61 -11.77
CA GLU A 1030 10.62 -14.26 -12.31
C GLU A 1030 9.54 -13.27 -11.85
N GLY A 1031 9.96 -12.04 -11.58
CA GLY A 1031 9.08 -10.97 -11.04
C GLY A 1031 9.11 -10.83 -9.52
N ILE A 1032 9.80 -11.70 -8.78
CA ILE A 1032 9.91 -11.63 -7.32
C ILE A 1032 11.01 -10.64 -6.91
N TYR A 1033 10.62 -9.54 -6.24
CA TYR A 1033 11.53 -8.50 -5.75
C TYR A 1033 11.06 -7.93 -4.40
N PRO A 1034 11.97 -7.64 -3.44
CA PRO A 1034 11.59 -7.06 -2.16
C PRO A 1034 11.13 -5.59 -2.25
N ASP A 1035 9.92 -5.26 -1.80
CA ASP A 1035 9.49 -3.86 -1.65
C ASP A 1035 10.01 -3.23 -0.34
N VAL A 1036 11.32 -3.04 -0.28
CA VAL A 1036 12.01 -2.37 0.84
C VAL A 1036 11.55 -0.93 0.99
N ALA A 1037 11.16 -0.26 -0.09
CA ALA A 1037 10.70 1.13 -0.06
C ALA A 1037 9.31 1.23 0.56
N GLY A 1038 8.32 0.48 0.04
CA GLY A 1038 6.97 0.41 0.58
C GLY A 1038 6.94 -0.11 2.01
N THR A 1039 7.74 -1.13 2.35
CA THR A 1039 7.87 -1.63 3.74
C THR A 1039 8.35 -0.53 4.70
N ASN A 1040 9.40 0.22 4.34
CA ASN A 1040 9.88 1.32 5.17
C ASN A 1040 8.95 2.54 5.18
N ILE A 1041 8.22 2.83 4.09
CA ILE A 1041 7.18 3.88 4.07
C ILE A 1041 6.03 3.49 5.01
N ASN A 1042 5.59 2.23 4.96
CA ASN A 1042 4.50 1.69 5.77
C ASN A 1042 4.86 1.70 7.26
N TYR A 1043 6.01 1.18 7.66
CA TYR A 1043 6.37 0.98 9.07
C TYR A 1043 7.37 2.00 9.65
N GLY A 1044 7.95 2.87 8.82
CA GLY A 1044 8.82 3.98 9.21
C GLY A 1044 10.31 3.63 9.42
N GLY A 1045 10.72 2.35 9.31
CA GLY A 1045 12.11 1.94 9.48
C GLY A 1045 12.66 2.27 10.87
N THR A 1046 13.94 2.66 10.98
CA THR A 1046 14.51 3.19 12.23
C THR A 1046 13.86 4.52 12.69
N LYS A 1047 13.20 5.24 11.76
CA LYS A 1047 12.37 6.42 12.02
C LYS A 1047 10.92 6.08 12.38
N ILE A 1048 10.62 4.82 12.74
CA ILE A 1048 9.31 4.36 13.20
C ILE A 1048 8.64 5.38 14.13
N GLY A 1049 7.44 5.79 13.73
CA GLY A 1049 6.59 6.70 14.48
C GLY A 1049 5.69 5.96 15.46
N GLY A 1050 4.68 6.68 15.97
CA GLY A 1050 3.77 6.16 16.99
C GLY A 1050 4.25 6.47 18.40
N THR A 1051 3.60 5.86 19.39
CA THR A 1051 3.88 6.06 20.82
C THR A 1051 3.76 4.75 21.59
N LYS A 1052 4.36 4.68 22.77
CA LYS A 1052 4.30 3.54 23.69
C LYS A 1052 4.93 2.26 23.11
N ILE A 1053 6.10 2.37 22.50
CA ILE A 1053 6.90 1.24 21.99
C ILE A 1053 8.29 1.29 22.63
N ILE A 1054 8.66 0.25 23.38
CA ILE A 1054 9.99 0.09 23.98
C ILE A 1054 10.85 -0.70 23.01
N PHE A 1055 12.03 -0.16 22.69
CA PHE A 1055 13.07 -0.85 21.93
C PHE A 1055 14.22 -1.23 22.85
N THR A 1056 14.71 -2.45 22.71
CA THR A 1056 15.86 -2.96 23.45
C THR A 1056 16.81 -3.69 22.52
N ASN A 1057 18.12 -3.53 22.72
CA ASN A 1057 19.15 -4.26 21.97
C ASN A 1057 20.33 -4.59 22.87
N GLY A 1058 20.98 -5.73 22.62
CA GLY A 1058 22.32 -5.97 23.15
C GLY A 1058 23.36 -4.99 22.57
N SER A 1059 24.44 -4.73 23.30
CA SER A 1059 25.59 -3.98 22.77
C SER A 1059 26.31 -4.70 21.62
N GLU A 1060 26.25 -6.04 21.62
CA GLU A 1060 26.94 -6.91 20.66
C GLU A 1060 26.02 -7.41 19.54
N ASP A 1061 24.70 -7.39 19.76
CA ASP A 1061 23.63 -7.78 18.81
C ASP A 1061 23.86 -7.29 17.35
N PRO A 1062 24.14 -8.20 16.40
CA PRO A 1062 24.34 -7.89 14.98
C PRO A 1062 23.20 -7.09 14.33
N TRP A 1063 21.95 -7.34 14.75
CA TRP A 1063 20.76 -6.71 14.18
C TRP A 1063 20.50 -5.29 14.68
N ARG A 1064 21.24 -4.81 15.69
CA ARG A 1064 20.98 -3.53 16.38
C ARG A 1064 20.87 -2.31 15.47
N HIS A 1065 21.58 -2.29 14.34
CA HIS A 1065 21.61 -1.15 13.42
C HIS A 1065 20.35 -1.06 12.52
N ALA A 1066 19.57 -2.14 12.44
CA ALA A 1066 18.24 -2.16 11.82
C ALA A 1066 17.10 -1.95 12.86
N SER A 1067 17.44 -1.77 14.14
CA SER A 1067 16.53 -1.40 15.23
C SER A 1067 16.52 0.11 15.49
N LYS A 1068 15.53 0.61 16.25
CA LYS A 1068 15.45 2.02 16.66
C LYS A 1068 16.51 2.33 17.73
N GLN A 1069 17.54 3.07 17.35
CA GLN A 1069 18.63 3.50 18.25
C GLN A 1069 18.29 4.77 19.06
N THR A 1070 17.51 5.69 18.51
CA THR A 1070 17.19 6.99 19.15
C THR A 1070 16.03 6.85 20.13
N SER A 1071 16.27 7.19 21.39
CA SER A 1071 15.26 7.15 22.46
C SER A 1071 14.46 8.46 22.55
N SER A 1072 13.15 8.35 22.76
CA SER A 1072 12.27 9.46 23.19
C SER A 1072 11.36 9.00 24.34
N PRO A 1073 10.57 9.88 25.00
CA PRO A 1073 9.64 9.46 26.05
C PRO A 1073 8.55 8.49 25.55
N ASP A 1074 8.07 8.69 24.33
CA ASP A 1074 7.06 7.84 23.69
C ASP A 1074 7.65 6.59 23.05
N LEU A 1075 8.92 6.62 22.66
CA LEU A 1075 9.63 5.53 21.99
C LEU A 1075 10.99 5.30 22.68
N PRO A 1076 11.00 4.84 23.94
CA PRO A 1076 12.24 4.61 24.68
C PRO A 1076 13.08 3.52 23.99
N SER A 1077 14.38 3.78 23.85
CA SER A 1077 15.35 2.82 23.32
C SER A 1077 16.50 2.60 24.30
N TYR A 1078 16.76 1.34 24.65
CA TYR A 1078 17.76 0.96 25.64
C TYR A 1078 18.76 -0.06 25.09
N ILE A 1079 20.04 0.28 25.15
CA ILE A 1079 21.14 -0.64 24.83
C ILE A 1079 21.60 -1.30 26.13
N VAL A 1080 21.55 -2.64 26.17
CA VAL A 1080 22.10 -3.44 27.27
C VAL A 1080 23.60 -3.55 27.06
N ASN A 1081 24.37 -2.71 27.77
CA ASN A 1081 25.82 -2.69 27.68
C ASN A 1081 26.46 -3.72 28.62
N CYS A 1082 26.87 -4.86 28.07
CA CYS A 1082 27.73 -5.84 28.74
C CYS A 1082 28.54 -6.65 27.70
N HIS A 1083 29.41 -7.55 28.19
CA HIS A 1083 30.09 -8.53 27.35
C HIS A 1083 29.19 -9.75 27.18
N ASN A 1084 29.11 -10.30 25.97
CA ASN A 1084 28.14 -11.31 25.53
C ASN A 1084 26.67 -10.83 25.64
N CYS A 1085 26.44 -9.52 25.67
CA CYS A 1085 25.13 -8.89 25.52
C CYS A 1085 24.70 -8.92 24.04
N ALA A 1086 24.27 -10.10 23.61
CA ALA A 1086 23.86 -10.43 22.25
C ALA A 1086 22.35 -10.24 22.00
N HIS A 1087 21.79 -10.93 21.01
CA HIS A 1087 20.42 -10.74 20.52
C HIS A 1087 19.36 -11.19 21.54
N GLY A 1088 18.42 -10.30 21.89
CA GLY A 1088 17.35 -10.56 22.87
C GLY A 1088 17.80 -10.65 24.34
N THR A 1089 18.99 -10.13 24.70
CA THR A 1089 19.58 -10.25 26.06
C THR A 1089 18.69 -9.70 27.18
N ASP A 1090 17.95 -8.62 26.92
CA ASP A 1090 17.05 -8.00 27.91
C ASP A 1090 15.97 -8.98 28.40
N MET A 1091 15.47 -9.84 27.50
CA MET A 1091 14.56 -10.93 27.83
C MET A 1091 15.35 -12.15 28.34
N ARG A 1092 16.25 -12.70 27.52
CA ARG A 1092 16.84 -14.03 27.71
C ARG A 1092 17.95 -14.12 28.76
N GLY A 1093 18.68 -13.02 29.02
CA GLY A 1093 19.97 -13.06 29.74
C GLY A 1093 21.15 -13.35 28.81
N CYS A 1094 22.32 -13.65 29.38
CA CYS A 1094 23.54 -13.96 28.63
C CYS A 1094 23.88 -15.46 28.70
N SER A 1095 24.57 -15.96 27.66
CA SER A 1095 25.04 -17.34 27.57
C SER A 1095 26.43 -17.51 28.21
N VAL A 1096 26.70 -18.70 28.77
CA VAL A 1096 28.02 -19.13 29.24
C VAL A 1096 28.20 -20.62 28.91
N ASN A 1097 29.33 -20.99 28.28
CA ASN A 1097 29.73 -22.37 27.97
C ASN A 1097 28.71 -23.20 27.17
N GLY A 1098 28.07 -22.62 26.16
CA GLY A 1098 27.28 -23.36 25.16
C GLY A 1098 25.97 -23.98 25.68
N THR A 1099 25.66 -23.85 26.98
CA THR A 1099 24.33 -24.15 27.50
C THR A 1099 23.38 -23.04 27.09
N SER A 1100 22.29 -23.40 26.40
CA SER A 1100 21.19 -22.47 26.07
C SER A 1100 20.85 -21.61 27.30
N PRO A 1101 20.81 -20.27 27.19
CA PRO A 1101 20.72 -19.38 28.34
C PRO A 1101 19.53 -19.77 29.22
N ILE A 1102 19.80 -19.97 30.52
CA ILE A 1102 18.75 -20.20 31.50
C ILE A 1102 17.97 -18.89 31.62
N GLU A 1103 16.77 -18.90 31.05
CA GLU A 1103 15.90 -17.74 30.90
C GLU A 1103 15.85 -16.90 32.17
N GLY A 1104 16.26 -15.64 32.04
CA GLY A 1104 16.19 -14.67 33.13
C GLY A 1104 17.45 -14.51 33.99
N ASP A 1105 18.45 -15.41 33.97
CA ASP A 1105 19.59 -15.30 34.90
C ASP A 1105 20.66 -14.28 34.47
N ALA A 1106 20.37 -13.00 34.75
CA ALA A 1106 21.28 -11.88 34.52
C ALA A 1106 22.65 -12.04 35.21
N LYS A 1107 22.81 -12.94 36.20
CA LYS A 1107 24.09 -13.16 36.92
C LYS A 1107 25.20 -13.72 36.01
N GLN A 1108 24.83 -14.33 34.89
CA GLN A 1108 25.77 -14.91 33.93
C GLN A 1108 26.36 -13.87 32.97
N CYS A 1109 25.73 -12.69 32.87
CA CYS A 1109 26.28 -11.55 32.13
C CYS A 1109 27.48 -10.93 32.87
N SER A 1110 28.45 -10.37 32.14
CA SER A 1110 29.58 -9.66 32.78
C SER A 1110 29.16 -8.39 33.54
N SER A 1111 27.95 -7.89 33.27
CA SER A 1111 27.33 -6.77 34.00
C SER A 1111 25.85 -7.08 34.29
N PRO A 1112 25.55 -7.87 35.35
CA PRO A 1112 24.17 -8.21 35.73
C PRO A 1112 23.34 -6.96 36.02
N ASP A 1113 23.97 -5.93 36.61
CA ASP A 1113 23.37 -4.63 36.90
C ASP A 1113 22.90 -3.89 35.64
N ALA A 1114 23.60 -4.03 34.50
CA ALA A 1114 23.18 -3.39 33.26
C ALA A 1114 21.88 -4.00 32.72
N VAL A 1115 21.77 -5.32 32.74
CA VAL A 1115 20.55 -6.05 32.35
C VAL A 1115 19.39 -5.68 33.27
N GLN A 1116 19.60 -5.73 34.59
CA GLN A 1116 18.55 -5.41 35.56
C GLN A 1116 18.09 -3.96 35.48
N LYS A 1117 18.98 -2.99 35.21
CA LYS A 1117 18.61 -1.59 34.96
C LYS A 1117 17.73 -1.42 33.72
N VAL A 1118 17.97 -2.18 32.65
CA VAL A 1118 17.11 -2.13 31.45
C VAL A 1118 15.77 -2.81 31.73
N ARG A 1119 15.75 -3.98 32.37
CA ARG A 1119 14.51 -4.66 32.79
C ARG A 1119 13.63 -3.79 33.69
N GLN A 1120 14.20 -3.08 34.66
CA GLN A 1120 13.44 -2.17 35.51
C GLN A 1120 12.80 -1.05 34.69
N LYS A 1121 13.54 -0.42 33.76
CA LYS A 1121 12.98 0.60 32.86
C LYS A 1121 11.86 0.07 31.97
N ILE A 1122 11.92 -1.19 31.52
CA ILE A 1122 10.83 -1.83 30.78
C ILE A 1122 9.57 -1.86 31.67
N ILE A 1123 9.70 -2.38 32.89
CA ILE A 1123 8.61 -2.48 33.87
C ILE A 1123 8.03 -1.10 34.20
N ASP A 1124 8.87 -0.08 34.40
CA ASP A 1124 8.43 1.28 34.75
C ASP A 1124 7.58 1.92 33.63
N ASN A 1125 7.97 1.73 32.36
CA ASN A 1125 7.18 2.20 31.21
C ASN A 1125 5.87 1.41 31.06
N MET A 1126 5.91 0.08 31.26
CA MET A 1126 4.72 -0.77 31.23
C MET A 1126 3.68 -0.34 32.27
N ASP A 1127 4.10 -0.15 33.52
CA ASP A 1127 3.25 0.26 34.65
C ASP A 1127 2.59 1.61 34.38
N LEU A 1128 3.36 2.59 33.86
CA LEU A 1128 2.87 3.90 33.45
C LEU A 1128 1.82 3.80 32.33
N TRP A 1129 2.12 3.06 31.26
CA TRP A 1129 1.27 3.04 30.06
C TRP A 1129 0.00 2.21 30.24
N LEU A 1130 0.06 1.12 31.02
CA LEU A 1130 -1.11 0.35 31.45
C LEU A 1130 -2.04 1.21 32.32
N SER A 1131 -1.48 1.96 33.28
CA SER A 1131 -2.25 2.89 34.12
C SER A 1131 -2.97 3.96 33.28
N GLN A 1132 -2.26 4.62 32.36
CA GLN A 1132 -2.84 5.60 31.45
C GLN A 1132 -3.95 5.02 30.55
N CYS A 1133 -3.83 3.76 30.15
CA CYS A 1133 -4.86 3.07 29.37
C CYS A 1133 -6.17 2.93 30.17
N LEU A 1134 -6.05 2.38 31.38
CA LEU A 1134 -7.19 2.13 32.28
C LEU A 1134 -7.89 3.42 32.71
N ASP A 1135 -7.16 4.52 32.87
CA ASP A 1135 -7.75 5.83 33.15
C ASP A 1135 -8.45 6.43 31.91
N SER A 1136 -7.96 6.14 30.69
CA SER A 1136 -8.62 6.58 29.46
C SER A 1136 -9.96 5.87 29.24
N GLU A 1137 -10.06 4.58 29.57
CA GLU A 1137 -11.30 3.79 29.49
C GLU A 1137 -12.34 4.27 30.51
N LYS A 1138 -11.92 4.60 31.75
CA LYS A 1138 -12.80 5.21 32.76
C LYS A 1138 -13.26 6.64 32.42
N SER A 1139 -12.60 7.32 31.50
CA SER A 1139 -13.01 8.64 31.00
C SER A 1139 -13.89 8.56 29.74
N ALA A 1140 -14.05 7.36 29.18
CA ALA A 1140 -14.87 7.07 28.00
C ALA A 1140 -16.20 6.38 28.35
N MET A 1141 -16.35 5.89 29.60
CA MET A 1141 -17.61 5.54 30.26
C MET A 1141 -18.21 6.76 30.97
#